data_AF-A0A847LKX9-F1
#
_entry.id   AF-A0A847LKX9-F1
#
_cell.length_a   1.000
_cell.length_b   1.000
_cell.length_c   1.000
_cell.angle_alpha   90.00
_cell.angle_beta   90.00
_cell.angle_gamma   90.00
#
_symmetry.space_group_name_H-M   'P 1'
#
loop_
_entity.id
_entity.type
_entity.pdbx_description
1 polymer ?
#
loop_
_entity_poly.entity_id
_entity_poly.type
_entity_poly.pdbx_seq_one_letter_code
_entity_poly.pdbx_strand_id
1 'polypeptide(L)'
;MQDFPTSFQRQIRWFVLTGMVAVAAFAAIVHVVSVKARQLTFEDAMAEARETAYRHGADLTTPLVDALSAARTLAHSLEGMTRRREGLDREIVDQIFLRLIEAQDFYFGAWAVFEPNRFDGRDREFAGRPGHAADGGYVPFAYRKAGRMVFQHDDYGFERSQPYFTLPKATRTECVIDPYVDPTAENAVMSSLCVPIMESGEVIGVAGIDILLNSFSEAVARITPCPDGYVFLVANNGFVVGHPDPTAVDRPLSGPGVSPGLLDSIRAGREDEAEGPHYRTGERCFFRYVPLRFGRAPTAWSLGVAIPERTIHARARSVTLGATQVGLASILLLAFVLAIAYRSVVQPVREAETTIRRFFDHIHDAVVVHDTDGRIIEVNDQMLTTFGVGRADLERFGRCQDFLAPGEDPSRLPGAWAEALGGAHPALDCHCRRPLLHEDFWADLHFSALRLPGRTVILSTIRDNTEQRRSEAEIRRLASIVEHSPDFIAITRLSGESLYVNPAGCRMIGLDPAGLGKGHQARDFLHEEWAATMLETLLLEARTKGSWKGEVVVRNFRSGRAIPMDGFSFIPGFPVIDESSVLVSINRDISERKAAEEERAETAARTQRQIQCVIRLATSPALREGNLRGAFREATEGAARALDVARVSIWLGSPEMATITLADLYDSRPDRPPSPQTFSATSMPLYFLALQAERAIDAHDALLDPRTSEFGETYLLPNGIAATLDAPIRRSGNVVGVLRCEHVGLPRRWLPDEIRFAGEVADQVAQMLALAERRQRPASPSPIPPAA
;
A
#
# COMPACT_ATOMS: atom_id res chain seq x y z
N MET A 1 -37.91 -22.78 -26.88
CA MET A 1 -36.49 -22.99 -26.51
C MET A 1 -36.07 -24.47 -26.70
N GLN A 2 -36.66 -25.18 -27.66
CA GLN A 2 -36.50 -26.63 -27.87
C GLN A 2 -35.67 -27.01 -29.13
N ASP A 3 -35.26 -26.05 -29.97
CA ASP A 3 -34.53 -26.34 -31.23
C ASP A 3 -33.06 -25.88 -31.22
N PHE A 4 -32.32 -26.15 -30.14
CA PHE A 4 -30.85 -26.01 -30.17
C PHE A 4 -30.20 -27.41 -30.19
N PRO A 5 -29.16 -27.63 -31.01
CA PRO A 5 -28.43 -28.91 -31.02
C PRO A 5 -27.92 -29.24 -29.60
N THR A 6 -28.04 -30.50 -29.20
CA THR A 6 -27.75 -30.98 -27.83
C THR A 6 -26.34 -30.63 -27.34
N SER A 7 -25.39 -30.41 -28.24
CA SER A 7 -24.03 -29.93 -27.95
C SER A 7 -24.01 -28.48 -27.41
N PHE A 8 -24.86 -27.59 -27.94
CA PHE A 8 -24.95 -26.18 -27.56
C PHE A 8 -25.50 -26.01 -26.14
N GLN A 9 -26.57 -26.75 -25.82
CA GLN A 9 -27.14 -26.75 -24.47
C GLN A 9 -26.14 -27.27 -23.42
N ARG A 10 -25.32 -28.27 -23.78
CA ARG A 10 -24.30 -28.82 -22.88
C ARG A 10 -23.19 -27.81 -22.58
N GLN A 11 -22.74 -27.04 -23.57
CA GLN A 11 -21.71 -26.01 -23.39
C GLN A 11 -22.18 -24.85 -22.52
N ILE A 12 -23.41 -24.36 -22.72
CA ILE A 12 -23.98 -23.30 -21.86
C ILE A 12 -24.10 -23.77 -20.41
N ARG A 13 -24.55 -25.01 -20.18
CA ARG A 13 -24.65 -25.57 -18.82
C ARG A 13 -23.31 -25.60 -18.10
N TRP A 14 -22.22 -26.01 -18.77
CA TRP A 14 -20.88 -26.00 -18.19
C TRP A 14 -20.37 -24.59 -17.86
N PHE A 15 -20.66 -23.62 -18.74
CA PHE A 15 -20.27 -22.23 -18.50
C PHE A 15 -20.99 -21.63 -17.30
N VAL A 16 -22.31 -21.84 -17.22
CA VAL A 16 -23.14 -21.38 -16.08
C VAL A 16 -22.70 -22.06 -14.79
N LEU A 17 -22.44 -23.37 -14.81
CA LEU A 17 -21.99 -24.11 -13.64
C LEU A 17 -20.63 -23.60 -13.14
N THR A 18 -19.69 -23.35 -14.05
CA THR A 18 -18.37 -22.81 -13.70
C THR A 18 -18.50 -21.41 -13.07
N GLY A 19 -19.35 -20.54 -13.63
CA GLY A 19 -19.65 -19.23 -13.07
C GLY A 19 -20.28 -19.32 -11.67
N MET A 20 -21.25 -20.22 -11.46
CA MET A 20 -21.86 -20.44 -10.15
C MET A 20 -20.85 -20.92 -9.11
N VAL A 21 -19.97 -21.86 -9.47
CA VAL A 21 -18.91 -22.37 -8.59
C VAL A 21 -17.93 -21.24 -8.23
N ALA A 22 -17.53 -20.41 -9.20
CA ALA A 22 -16.65 -19.27 -8.95
C ALA A 22 -17.28 -18.24 -8.00
N VAL A 23 -18.57 -17.92 -8.19
CA VAL A 23 -19.30 -17.00 -7.30
C VAL A 23 -19.45 -17.58 -5.89
N ALA A 24 -19.77 -18.87 -5.76
CA ALA A 24 -19.88 -19.54 -4.46
C ALA A 24 -18.53 -19.59 -3.74
N ALA A 25 -17.45 -19.92 -4.45
CA ALA A 25 -16.10 -19.92 -3.90
C ALA A 25 -15.68 -18.51 -3.43
N PHE A 26 -15.99 -17.48 -4.23
CA PHE A 26 -15.73 -16.10 -3.84
C PHE A 26 -16.52 -15.70 -2.59
N ALA A 27 -17.81 -16.00 -2.51
CA ALA A 27 -18.62 -15.73 -1.33
C ALA A 27 -18.07 -16.42 -0.07
N ALA A 28 -17.60 -17.67 -0.19
CA ALA A 28 -16.96 -18.40 0.90
C ALA A 28 -15.64 -17.75 1.33
N ILE A 29 -14.79 -17.33 0.40
CA ILE A 29 -13.52 -16.64 0.69
C ILE A 29 -13.80 -15.31 1.39
N VAL A 30 -14.74 -14.49 0.89
CA VAL A 30 -15.11 -13.22 1.52
C VAL A 30 -15.65 -13.44 2.93
N HIS A 31 -16.44 -14.49 3.15
CA HIS A 31 -16.91 -14.86 4.48
C HIS A 31 -15.76 -15.20 5.43
N VAL A 32 -14.83 -16.08 5.01
CA VAL A 32 -13.64 -16.46 5.80
C VAL A 32 -12.77 -15.24 6.10
N VAL A 33 -12.50 -14.41 5.10
CA VAL A 33 -11.73 -13.15 5.26
C VAL A 33 -12.45 -12.22 6.22
N SER A 34 -13.77 -12.06 6.13
CA SER A 34 -14.52 -11.21 7.05
C SER A 34 -14.49 -11.73 8.49
N VAL A 35 -14.58 -13.04 8.70
CA VAL A 35 -14.50 -13.64 10.04
C VAL A 35 -13.09 -13.45 10.61
N LYS A 36 -12.06 -13.75 9.81
CA LYS A 36 -10.67 -13.64 10.26
C LYS A 36 -10.24 -12.20 10.48
N ALA A 37 -10.68 -11.27 9.63
CA ALA A 37 -10.43 -9.84 9.80
C ALA A 37 -11.03 -9.34 11.12
N ARG A 38 -12.28 -9.70 11.44
CA ARG A 38 -12.90 -9.34 12.73
C ARG A 38 -12.12 -9.88 13.92
N GLN A 39 -11.71 -11.15 13.86
CA GLN A 39 -10.93 -11.78 14.94
C GLN A 39 -9.57 -11.10 15.13
N LEU A 40 -8.81 -10.88 14.07
CA LEU A 40 -7.50 -10.22 14.15
C LEU A 40 -7.62 -8.77 14.62
N THR A 41 -8.59 -8.01 14.10
CA THR A 41 -8.80 -6.62 14.57
C THR A 41 -9.23 -6.56 16.03
N PHE A 42 -9.93 -7.58 16.52
CA PHE A 42 -10.29 -7.69 17.92
C PHE A 42 -9.06 -7.97 18.80
N GLU A 43 -8.26 -8.97 18.42
CA GLU A 43 -6.99 -9.30 19.10
C GLU A 43 -6.04 -8.08 19.13
N ASP A 44 -5.88 -7.39 17.99
CA ASP A 44 -5.08 -6.17 17.88
C ASP A 44 -5.63 -5.04 18.77
N ALA A 45 -6.96 -4.83 18.78
CA ALA A 45 -7.58 -3.81 19.62
C ALA A 45 -7.37 -4.11 21.11
N MET A 46 -7.48 -5.36 21.54
CA MET A 46 -7.26 -5.77 22.94
C MET A 46 -5.78 -5.71 23.35
N ALA A 47 -4.86 -5.90 22.39
CA ALA A 47 -3.43 -5.66 22.60
C ALA A 47 -3.12 -4.16 22.72
N GLU A 48 -3.71 -3.32 21.85
CA GLU A 48 -3.60 -1.85 21.89
C GLU A 48 -4.18 -1.29 23.20
N ALA A 49 -5.30 -1.84 23.68
CA ALA A 49 -5.88 -1.50 24.99
C ALA A 49 -4.90 -1.77 26.14
N ARG A 50 -4.26 -2.94 26.13
CA ARG A 50 -3.29 -3.35 27.15
C ARG A 50 -2.07 -2.43 27.15
N GLU A 51 -1.53 -2.14 25.98
CA GLU A 51 -0.41 -1.22 25.81
C GLU A 51 -0.76 0.20 26.27
N THR A 52 -1.96 0.68 25.94
CA THR A 52 -2.48 1.97 26.42
C THR A 52 -2.55 2.00 27.93
N ALA A 53 -3.03 0.90 28.55
CA ALA A 53 -3.10 0.80 29.99
C ALA A 53 -1.72 0.83 30.66
N TYR A 54 -0.70 0.17 30.09
CA TYR A 54 0.66 0.24 30.63
C TYR A 54 1.30 1.62 30.43
N ARG A 55 1.13 2.20 29.24
CA ARG A 55 1.71 3.50 28.90
C ARG A 55 1.19 4.61 29.81
N HIS A 56 -0.13 4.69 29.98
CA HIS A 56 -0.75 5.72 30.79
C HIS A 56 -0.92 5.34 32.26
N GLY A 57 -0.86 4.04 32.59
CA GLY A 57 -0.90 3.57 33.96
C GLY A 57 0.24 4.16 34.81
N ALA A 58 1.46 4.24 34.26
CA ALA A 58 2.59 4.86 34.96
C ALA A 58 2.31 6.33 35.32
N ASP A 59 1.79 7.12 34.38
CA ASP A 59 1.45 8.53 34.61
C ASP A 59 0.31 8.68 35.65
N LEU A 60 -0.73 7.83 35.56
CA LEU A 60 -1.86 7.85 36.50
C LEU A 60 -1.46 7.43 37.92
N THR A 61 -0.45 6.57 38.05
CA THR A 61 0.04 6.06 39.33
C THR A 61 1.16 6.89 39.94
N THR A 62 1.78 7.80 39.19
CA THR A 62 2.89 8.62 39.70
C THR A 62 2.54 9.38 40.98
N PRO A 63 1.40 10.09 41.08
CA PRO A 63 1.02 10.78 42.31
C PRO A 63 0.85 9.84 43.51
N LEU A 64 0.41 8.60 43.26
CA LEU A 64 0.28 7.56 44.29
C LEU A 64 1.66 7.06 44.73
N VAL A 65 2.56 6.81 43.80
CA VAL A 65 3.93 6.38 44.12
C VAL A 65 4.69 7.46 44.88
N ASP A 66 4.46 8.73 44.55
CA ASP A 66 5.04 9.89 45.25
C ASP A 66 4.49 10.00 46.66
N ALA A 67 3.17 9.92 46.85
CA ALA A 67 2.54 9.91 48.16
C ALA A 67 3.02 8.73 49.03
N LEU A 68 3.21 7.55 48.45
CA LEU A 68 3.74 6.37 49.16
C LEU A 68 5.20 6.57 49.57
N SER A 69 5.99 7.26 48.73
CA SER A 69 7.38 7.61 49.03
C SER A 69 7.48 8.67 50.13
N ALA A 70 6.56 9.64 50.14
CA ALA A 70 6.41 10.61 51.22
C ALA A 70 6.03 9.92 52.55
N ALA A 71 5.04 9.02 52.52
CA ALA A 71 4.65 8.20 53.67
C ALA A 71 5.80 7.35 54.20
N ARG A 72 6.60 6.75 53.31
CA ARG A 72 7.82 5.99 53.68
C ARG A 72 8.84 6.87 54.39
N THR A 73 9.11 8.05 53.84
CA THR A 73 10.06 9.00 54.41
C THR A 73 9.61 9.46 55.79
N LEU A 74 8.31 9.73 55.95
CA LEU A 74 7.70 10.07 57.23
C LEU A 74 7.83 8.92 58.24
N ALA A 75 7.46 7.70 57.85
CA ALA A 75 7.55 6.51 58.72
C ALA A 75 8.99 6.25 59.19
N HIS A 76 9.98 6.33 58.31
CA HIS A 76 11.40 6.16 58.67
C HIS A 76 11.93 7.29 59.56
N SER A 77 11.48 8.52 59.34
CA SER A 77 11.85 9.65 60.19
C SER A 77 11.31 9.46 61.61
N LEU A 78 10.05 9.06 61.72
CA LEU A 78 9.41 8.76 63.00
C LEU A 78 10.05 7.53 63.69
N GLU A 79 10.35 6.46 62.96
CA GLU A 79 11.14 5.32 63.48
C GLU A 79 12.49 5.77 64.05
N GLY A 80 13.20 6.67 63.36
CA GLY A 80 14.48 7.19 63.84
C GLY A 80 14.34 7.96 65.15
N MET A 81 13.26 8.74 65.29
CA MET A 81 12.96 9.53 66.49
C MET A 81 12.59 8.64 67.68
N THR A 82 11.77 7.60 67.48
CA THR A 82 11.35 6.71 68.57
C THR A 82 12.48 5.88 69.18
N ARG A 83 13.63 5.74 68.49
CA ARG A 83 14.83 5.13 69.08
C ARG A 83 15.49 5.97 70.17
N ARG A 84 15.21 7.28 70.20
CA ARG A 84 15.78 8.24 71.17
C ARG A 84 14.66 9.04 71.83
N ARG A 85 13.77 8.32 72.53
CA ARG A 85 12.52 8.85 73.12
C ARG A 85 12.72 10.01 74.09
N GLU A 86 13.86 10.05 74.78
CA GLU A 86 14.18 11.11 75.74
C GLU A 86 14.34 12.47 75.05
N GLY A 87 13.50 13.44 75.46
CA GLY A 87 13.56 14.82 74.95
C GLY A 87 12.82 15.06 73.64
N LEU A 88 12.00 14.12 73.16
CA LEU A 88 11.11 14.36 72.03
C LEU A 88 10.04 15.39 72.41
N ASP A 89 9.93 16.42 71.58
CA ASP A 89 8.88 17.44 71.66
C ASP A 89 7.84 17.18 70.57
N ARG A 90 6.61 16.85 70.97
CA ARG A 90 5.49 16.57 70.05
C ARG A 90 5.24 17.76 69.11
N GLU A 91 5.35 19.01 69.61
CA GLU A 91 5.09 20.22 68.83
C GLU A 91 6.11 20.44 67.70
N ILE A 92 7.37 20.07 67.93
CA ILE A 92 8.42 20.13 66.91
C ILE A 92 8.15 19.08 65.81
N VAL A 93 7.69 17.90 66.21
CA VAL A 93 7.39 16.80 65.27
C VAL A 93 6.15 17.12 64.43
N ASP A 94 5.17 17.83 64.97
CA ASP A 94 3.98 18.30 64.24
C ASP A 94 4.34 19.15 63.00
N GLN A 95 5.43 19.92 63.07
CA GLN A 95 5.89 20.73 61.94
C GLN A 95 6.27 19.90 60.72
N ILE A 96 6.68 18.63 60.90
CA ILE A 96 7.02 17.74 59.79
C ILE A 96 5.77 17.46 58.94
N PHE A 97 4.63 17.16 59.57
CA PHE A 97 3.38 16.87 58.87
C PHE A 97 2.85 18.10 58.14
N LEU A 98 2.89 19.28 58.80
CA LEU A 98 2.50 20.55 58.19
C LEU A 98 3.33 20.87 56.94
N ARG A 99 4.66 20.70 57.03
CA ARG A 99 5.56 20.92 55.89
C ARG A 99 5.32 19.95 54.75
N LEU A 100 4.95 18.71 55.07
CA LEU A 100 4.70 17.67 54.08
C LEU A 100 3.47 17.97 53.21
N ILE A 101 2.38 18.43 53.84
CA ILE A 101 1.16 18.83 53.11
C ILE A 101 1.28 20.22 52.44
N GLU A 102 2.13 21.10 52.98
CA GLU A 102 2.44 22.41 52.38
C GLU A 102 3.27 22.28 51.10
N ALA A 103 4.17 21.29 51.04
CA ALA A 103 5.04 21.07 49.90
C ALA A 103 4.31 20.51 48.67
N GLN A 104 3.13 19.90 48.84
CA GLN A 104 2.41 19.20 47.78
C GLN A 104 0.89 19.44 47.87
N ASP A 105 0.33 20.15 46.89
CA ASP A 105 -1.12 20.42 46.84
C ASP A 105 -1.99 19.19 46.60
N PHE A 106 -1.39 18.10 46.09
CA PHE A 106 -2.10 16.84 45.86
C PHE A 106 -2.43 16.07 47.16
N TYR A 107 -1.71 16.33 48.25
CA TYR A 107 -1.93 15.66 49.53
C TYR A 107 -3.08 16.34 50.28
N PHE A 108 -4.11 15.56 50.61
CA PHE A 108 -5.20 16.04 51.46
C PHE A 108 -4.73 16.16 52.91
N GLY A 109 -4.04 15.13 53.40
CA GLY A 109 -3.57 15.08 54.77
C GLY A 109 -2.35 14.18 54.96
N ALA A 110 -1.63 14.42 56.05
CA ALA A 110 -0.53 13.61 56.53
C ALA A 110 -0.75 13.31 58.00
N TRP A 111 -0.64 12.04 58.38
CA TRP A 111 -0.92 11.60 59.74
C TRP A 111 0.00 10.47 60.18
N ALA A 112 0.03 10.25 61.50
CA ALA A 112 0.56 9.03 62.08
C ALA A 112 -0.31 8.58 63.25
N VAL A 113 -0.45 7.27 63.41
CA VAL A 113 -1.10 6.64 64.57
C VAL A 113 -0.10 5.70 65.21
N PHE A 114 0.21 5.90 66.49
CA PHE A 114 1.08 5.01 67.24
C PHE A 114 0.28 4.02 68.09
N GLU A 115 0.85 2.85 68.35
CA GLU A 115 0.39 1.98 69.42
C GLU A 115 0.55 2.69 70.79
N PRO A 116 -0.31 2.37 71.78
CA PRO A 116 -0.24 3.02 73.08
C PRO A 116 1.16 3.00 73.68
N ASN A 117 1.62 4.17 74.09
CA ASN A 117 2.90 4.43 74.73
C ASN A 117 4.14 4.09 73.90
N ARG A 118 4.02 3.97 72.56
CA ARG A 118 5.14 3.60 71.67
C ARG A 118 5.87 4.76 70.99
N PHE A 119 5.34 5.98 71.01
CA PHE A 119 6.03 7.15 70.42
C PHE A 119 7.12 7.69 71.36
N ASP A 120 6.74 8.44 72.39
CA ASP A 120 7.64 9.06 73.38
C ASP A 120 7.56 8.41 74.77
N GLY A 121 6.62 7.49 74.98
CA GLY A 121 6.39 6.82 76.26
C GLY A 121 5.69 7.68 77.31
N ARG A 122 5.10 8.81 76.89
CA ARG A 122 4.53 9.83 77.79
C ARG A 122 3.02 10.00 77.64
N ASP A 123 2.31 9.04 77.06
CA ASP A 123 0.87 9.17 76.78
C ASP A 123 0.07 9.53 78.04
N ARG A 124 0.40 8.95 79.19
CA ARG A 124 -0.24 9.29 80.47
C ARG A 124 -0.14 10.78 80.87
N GLU A 125 0.92 11.48 80.46
CA GLU A 125 1.08 12.90 80.74
C GLU A 125 0.10 13.77 79.94
N PHE A 126 -0.31 13.29 78.76
CA PHE A 126 -1.15 13.98 77.79
C PHE A 126 -2.60 13.52 77.80
N ALA A 127 -2.92 12.41 78.49
CA ALA A 127 -4.28 11.89 78.62
C ALA A 127 -5.27 12.96 79.14
N GLY A 128 -6.36 13.16 78.39
CA GLY A 128 -7.40 14.13 78.71
C GLY A 128 -7.02 15.61 78.52
N ARG A 129 -5.81 15.92 78.02
CA ARG A 129 -5.44 17.29 77.65
C ARG A 129 -6.09 17.68 76.31
N PRO A 130 -6.51 18.95 76.13
CA PRO A 130 -6.96 19.46 74.83
C PRO A 130 -5.86 19.28 73.77
N GLY A 131 -6.23 18.77 72.58
CA GLY A 131 -5.27 18.51 71.52
C GLY A 131 -4.41 17.26 71.76
N HIS A 132 -4.97 16.21 72.37
CA HIS A 132 -4.39 14.87 72.41
C HIS A 132 -5.50 13.82 72.39
N ALA A 133 -5.19 12.58 72.02
CA ALA A 133 -6.14 11.47 72.08
C ALA A 133 -6.65 11.24 73.52
N ALA A 134 -7.80 10.59 73.67
CA ALA A 134 -8.42 10.38 74.99
C ALA A 134 -7.52 9.58 75.94
N ASP A 135 -6.76 8.63 75.39
CA ASP A 135 -5.75 7.83 76.09
C ASP A 135 -4.39 8.55 76.23
N GLY A 136 -4.26 9.75 75.67
CA GLY A 136 -3.03 10.55 75.61
C GLY A 136 -2.07 10.15 74.50
N GLY A 137 -2.47 9.21 73.63
CA GLY A 137 -1.73 8.77 72.46
C GLY A 137 -1.33 9.93 71.54
N TYR A 138 -0.17 9.78 70.91
CA TYR A 138 0.27 10.72 69.87
C TYR A 138 -0.35 10.30 68.52
N VAL A 139 -1.30 11.10 68.04
CA VAL A 139 -2.02 10.90 66.78
C VAL A 139 -2.02 12.20 65.98
N PRO A 140 -0.86 12.63 65.43
CA PRO A 140 -0.79 13.85 64.64
C PRO A 140 -1.56 13.68 63.33
N PHE A 141 -2.38 14.67 62.99
CA PHE A 141 -3.04 14.77 61.69
C PHE A 141 -3.03 16.21 61.18
N ALA A 142 -2.27 16.44 60.12
CA ALA A 142 -2.28 17.69 59.38
C ALA A 142 -3.09 17.50 58.11
N TYR A 143 -4.07 18.37 57.83
CA TYR A 143 -4.90 18.27 56.62
C TYR A 143 -5.34 19.63 56.10
N ARG A 144 -5.85 19.63 54.87
CA ARG A 144 -6.33 20.83 54.19
C ARG A 144 -7.85 20.94 54.28
N LYS A 145 -8.33 22.06 54.81
CA LYS A 145 -9.77 22.38 54.86
C LYS A 145 -10.03 23.77 54.29
N ALA A 146 -10.84 23.85 53.23
CA ALA A 146 -11.14 25.10 52.53
C ALA A 146 -9.89 25.96 52.20
N GLY A 147 -8.80 25.32 51.78
CA GLY A 147 -7.54 25.98 51.42
C GLY A 147 -6.64 26.41 52.59
N ARG A 148 -7.01 26.10 53.84
CA ARG A 148 -6.18 26.34 55.03
C ARG A 148 -5.64 25.03 55.58
N MET A 149 -4.42 25.08 56.12
CA MET A 149 -3.85 23.95 56.87
C MET A 149 -4.45 23.91 58.27
N VAL A 150 -4.99 22.76 58.62
CA VAL A 150 -5.52 22.45 59.95
C VAL A 150 -4.64 21.36 60.54
N PHE A 151 -4.25 21.55 61.79
CA PHE A 151 -3.56 20.52 62.56
C PHE A 151 -4.46 20.06 63.69
N GLN A 152 -4.56 18.74 63.85
CA GLN A 152 -5.44 18.10 64.80
C GLN A 152 -4.70 16.97 65.52
N HIS A 153 -4.95 16.84 66.82
CA HIS A 153 -4.28 15.89 67.70
C HIS A 153 -5.26 15.06 68.56
N ASP A 154 -6.55 15.40 68.55
CA ASP A 154 -7.58 14.61 69.23
C ASP A 154 -7.93 13.35 68.41
N ASP A 155 -8.55 12.38 69.07
CA ASP A 155 -8.88 11.03 68.59
C ASP A 155 -9.99 11.03 67.51
N TYR A 156 -9.98 12.03 66.63
CA TYR A 156 -11.05 12.35 65.71
C TYR A 156 -11.04 11.40 64.52
N GLY A 157 -11.62 10.21 64.72
CA GLY A 157 -11.87 9.23 63.66
C GLY A 157 -10.70 8.31 63.33
N PHE A 158 -9.52 8.49 63.94
CA PHE A 158 -8.39 7.57 63.81
C PHE A 158 -8.52 6.35 64.72
N GLU A 159 -9.43 5.46 64.34
CA GLU A 159 -9.62 4.20 65.03
C GLU A 159 -8.58 3.16 64.58
N ARG A 160 -7.83 2.59 65.54
CA ARG A 160 -6.87 1.50 65.29
C ARG A 160 -7.53 0.21 64.78
N SER A 161 -8.86 0.14 64.74
CA SER A 161 -9.66 -0.93 64.11
C SER A 161 -9.80 -0.79 62.59
N GLN A 162 -9.50 0.37 62.02
CA GLN A 162 -9.77 0.67 60.61
C GLN A 162 -8.70 0.09 59.68
N PRO A 163 -9.02 -0.15 58.39
CA PRO A 163 -8.11 -0.75 57.43
C PRO A 163 -6.78 0.00 57.26
N TYR A 164 -6.76 1.33 57.35
CA TYR A 164 -5.55 2.13 57.22
C TYR A 164 -4.51 1.87 58.30
N PHE A 165 -4.91 1.36 59.46
CA PHE A 165 -3.99 0.96 60.53
C PHE A 165 -3.77 -0.54 60.57
N THR A 166 -4.86 -1.32 60.48
CA THR A 166 -4.83 -2.78 60.62
C THR A 166 -4.12 -3.48 59.47
N LEU A 167 -4.28 -3.01 58.23
CA LEU A 167 -3.70 -3.66 57.06
C LEU A 167 -2.17 -3.51 56.98
N PRO A 168 -1.57 -2.31 57.14
CA PRO A 168 -0.11 -2.18 57.22
C PRO A 168 0.47 -2.92 58.42
N LYS A 169 -0.25 -2.96 59.55
CA LYS A 169 0.16 -3.70 60.74
C LYS A 169 0.18 -5.22 60.51
N ALA A 170 -0.86 -5.76 59.88
CA ALA A 170 -0.96 -7.19 59.59
C ALA A 170 0.04 -7.64 58.52
N THR A 171 0.21 -6.84 57.47
CA THR A 171 1.08 -7.18 56.33
C THR A 171 2.55 -6.82 56.55
N ARG A 172 2.84 -5.91 57.50
CA ARG A 172 4.18 -5.37 57.79
C ARG A 172 4.85 -4.74 56.56
N THR A 173 4.06 -4.26 55.62
CA THR A 173 4.51 -3.55 54.43
C THR A 173 3.62 -2.35 54.17
N GLU A 174 4.07 -1.46 53.29
CA GLU A 174 3.26 -0.36 52.81
C GLU A 174 1.98 -0.86 52.12
N CYS A 175 0.88 -0.12 52.27
CA CYS A 175 -0.42 -0.49 51.71
C CYS A 175 -1.10 0.74 51.11
N VAL A 176 -1.81 0.53 50.00
CA VAL A 176 -2.77 1.49 49.47
C VAL A 176 -4.16 1.03 49.90
N ILE A 177 -4.82 1.85 50.70
CA ILE A 177 -6.11 1.51 51.29
C ILE A 177 -7.21 1.75 50.28
N ASP A 178 -8.14 0.81 50.19
CA ASP A 178 -9.31 0.98 49.33
C ASP A 178 -10.11 2.23 49.73
N PRO A 179 -10.82 2.86 48.77
CA PRO A 179 -11.59 4.08 49.00
C PRO A 179 -12.53 3.99 50.20
N TYR A 180 -12.52 5.03 51.03
CA TYR A 180 -13.46 5.19 52.14
C TYR A 180 -13.89 6.66 52.30
N VAL A 181 -15.04 6.87 52.94
CA VAL A 181 -15.57 8.21 53.22
C VAL A 181 -14.98 8.71 54.54
N ASP A 182 -14.43 9.91 54.53
CA ASP A 182 -13.89 10.55 55.73
C ASP A 182 -14.67 11.83 56.10
N PRO A 183 -15.17 11.94 57.35
CA PRO A 183 -15.89 13.14 57.81
C PRO A 183 -15.07 14.44 57.80
N THR A 184 -13.74 14.35 57.92
CA THR A 184 -12.83 15.52 57.96
C THR A 184 -12.65 16.15 56.59
N ALA A 185 -12.85 15.37 55.52
CA ALA A 185 -12.82 15.79 54.13
C ALA A 185 -14.20 16.19 53.58
N GLU A 186 -15.07 16.76 54.42
CA GLU A 186 -16.45 17.13 54.03
C GLU A 186 -17.27 15.94 53.47
N ASN A 187 -16.98 14.72 53.96
CA ASN A 187 -17.51 13.44 53.46
C ASN A 187 -17.10 13.12 52.01
N ALA A 188 -15.97 13.65 51.54
CA ALA A 188 -15.36 13.21 50.30
C ALA A 188 -14.77 11.80 50.43
N VAL A 189 -14.71 11.09 49.31
CA VAL A 189 -14.05 9.79 49.23
C VAL A 189 -12.55 9.98 49.05
N MET A 190 -11.79 9.31 49.89
CA MET A 190 -10.34 9.33 49.90
C MET A 190 -9.74 7.93 49.91
N SER A 191 -8.44 7.87 49.64
CA SER A 191 -7.60 6.70 49.87
C SER A 191 -6.39 7.13 50.68
N SER A 192 -5.86 6.22 51.49
CA SER A 192 -4.68 6.46 52.32
C SER A 192 -3.53 5.57 51.89
N LEU A 193 -2.36 6.18 51.74
CA LEU A 193 -1.11 5.49 51.44
C LEU A 193 -0.34 5.33 52.73
N CYS A 194 -0.38 4.10 53.27
CA CYS A 194 -0.01 3.83 54.64
C CYS A 194 1.29 3.01 54.71
N VAL A 195 2.19 3.37 55.61
CA VAL A 195 3.47 2.69 55.81
C VAL A 195 3.63 2.36 57.31
N PRO A 196 3.95 1.11 57.67
CA PRO A 196 4.16 0.75 59.06
C PRO A 196 5.46 1.37 59.59
N ILE A 197 5.39 1.92 60.79
CA ILE A 197 6.54 2.41 61.55
C ILE A 197 7.08 1.23 62.34
N MET A 198 8.33 0.87 62.09
CA MET A 198 8.94 -0.34 62.63
C MET A 198 9.90 -0.02 63.78
N GLU A 199 9.94 -0.86 64.81
CA GLU A 199 10.95 -0.80 65.86
C GLU A 199 11.31 -2.23 66.26
N SER A 200 12.59 -2.62 66.09
CA SER A 200 13.09 -3.96 66.44
C SER A 200 12.28 -5.12 65.84
N GLY A 201 11.68 -4.93 64.66
CA GLY A 201 10.87 -5.95 63.97
C GLY A 201 9.39 -5.97 64.34
N GLU A 202 8.94 -5.10 65.25
CA GLU A 202 7.53 -4.88 65.58
C GLU A 202 6.99 -3.63 64.89
N VAL A 203 5.68 -3.63 64.57
CA VAL A 203 4.97 -2.43 64.11
C VAL A 203 4.56 -1.63 65.35
N ILE A 204 5.10 -0.42 65.49
CA ILE A 204 4.83 0.47 66.62
C ILE A 204 3.87 1.61 66.29
N GLY A 205 3.54 1.75 65.02
CA GLY A 205 2.60 2.73 64.50
C GLY A 205 2.47 2.60 62.99
N VAL A 206 1.67 3.48 62.40
CA VAL A 206 1.49 3.61 60.95
C VAL A 206 1.50 5.10 60.62
N ALA A 207 2.25 5.47 59.59
CA ALA A 207 2.20 6.81 58.99
C ALA A 207 1.44 6.74 57.67
N GLY A 208 0.67 7.78 57.35
CA GLY A 208 -0.15 7.81 56.16
C GLY A 208 -0.20 9.17 55.48
N ILE A 209 -0.44 9.12 54.16
CA ILE A 209 -0.78 10.28 53.34
C ILE A 209 -2.14 10.03 52.73
N ASP A 210 -3.06 10.95 52.93
CA ASP A 210 -4.41 10.90 52.39
C ASP A 210 -4.50 11.68 51.09
N ILE A 211 -5.26 11.15 50.14
CA ILE A 211 -5.52 11.77 48.85
C ILE A 211 -7.01 11.73 48.54
N LEU A 212 -7.51 12.79 47.91
CA LEU A 212 -8.88 12.82 47.41
C LEU A 212 -8.96 12.13 46.05
N LEU A 213 -10.00 11.32 45.84
CA LEU A 213 -10.12 10.53 44.61
C LEU A 213 -10.65 11.32 43.42
N ASN A 214 -11.34 12.45 43.66
CA ASN A 214 -11.90 13.32 42.61
C ASN A 214 -10.84 13.78 41.59
N SER A 215 -9.56 13.88 42.00
CA SER A 215 -8.45 14.26 41.14
C SER A 215 -8.14 13.24 40.03
N PHE A 216 -8.51 11.96 40.20
CA PHE A 216 -8.28 10.92 39.18
C PHE A 216 -9.26 10.99 38.02
N SER A 217 -10.49 11.46 38.24
CA SER A 217 -11.51 11.60 37.19
C SER A 217 -11.06 12.54 36.06
N GLU A 218 -10.44 13.66 36.41
CA GLU A 218 -9.85 14.58 35.42
C GLU A 218 -8.68 13.94 34.68
N ALA A 219 -7.86 13.15 35.36
CA ALA A 219 -6.70 12.50 34.77
C ALA A 219 -7.12 11.42 33.74
N VAL A 220 -8.08 10.57 34.09
CA VAL A 220 -8.58 9.53 33.18
C VAL A 220 -9.38 10.12 32.01
N ALA A 221 -10.10 11.24 32.22
CA ALA A 221 -10.86 11.90 31.16
C ALA A 221 -9.97 12.49 30.05
N ARG A 222 -8.69 12.76 30.32
CA ARG A 222 -7.71 13.25 29.33
C ARG A 222 -7.11 12.15 28.46
N ILE A 223 -7.34 10.88 28.78
CA ILE A 223 -6.75 9.75 28.07
C ILE A 223 -7.80 9.16 27.12
N THR A 224 -7.53 9.23 25.82
CA THR A 224 -8.40 8.67 24.77
C THR A 224 -7.68 7.52 24.07
N PRO A 225 -8.03 6.25 24.37
CA PRO A 225 -7.36 5.08 23.81
C PRO A 225 -7.59 4.93 22.30
N CYS A 226 -8.80 5.26 21.84
CA CYS A 226 -9.22 5.21 20.45
C CYS A 226 -10.43 6.14 20.25
N PRO A 227 -10.88 6.41 19.01
CA PRO A 227 -12.09 7.20 18.78
C PRO A 227 -13.29 6.64 19.57
N ASP A 228 -13.92 7.50 20.36
CA ASP A 228 -15.02 7.18 21.29
C ASP A 228 -14.68 6.15 22.38
N GLY A 229 -13.40 5.77 22.54
CA GLY A 229 -12.93 4.96 23.66
C GLY A 229 -12.56 5.81 24.86
N TYR A 230 -12.46 5.19 26.04
CA TYR A 230 -12.13 5.87 27.29
C TYR A 230 -11.43 4.94 28.28
N VAL A 231 -10.83 5.52 29.31
CA VAL A 231 -10.22 4.76 30.42
C VAL A 231 -10.85 5.17 31.75
N PHE A 232 -10.78 4.28 32.74
CA PHE A 232 -11.27 4.52 34.10
C PHE A 232 -10.51 3.65 35.10
N LEU A 233 -10.49 4.06 36.36
CA LEU A 233 -9.69 3.45 37.41
C LEU A 233 -10.60 2.78 38.45
N VAL A 234 -10.22 1.57 38.86
CA VAL A 234 -10.98 0.73 39.80
C VAL A 234 -10.05 0.29 40.94
N ALA A 235 -10.46 0.51 42.18
CA ALA A 235 -9.76 0.06 43.38
C ALA A 235 -9.79 -1.47 43.54
N ASN A 236 -8.99 -2.01 44.47
CA ASN A 236 -8.86 -3.45 44.64
C ASN A 236 -10.18 -4.11 45.07
N ASN A 237 -10.97 -3.43 45.90
CA ASN A 237 -12.31 -3.88 46.31
C ASN A 237 -13.37 -3.83 45.18
N GLY A 238 -13.05 -3.26 44.02
CA GLY A 238 -13.97 -3.10 42.89
C GLY A 238 -14.71 -1.76 42.85
N PHE A 239 -14.38 -0.77 43.68
CA PHE A 239 -14.95 0.57 43.58
C PHE A 239 -14.31 1.39 42.45
N VAL A 240 -15.13 2.16 41.74
CA VAL A 240 -14.65 3.07 40.69
C VAL A 240 -14.12 4.34 41.35
N VAL A 241 -12.82 4.60 41.17
CA VAL A 241 -12.12 5.74 41.80
C VAL A 241 -11.85 6.91 40.86
N GLY A 242 -11.95 6.67 39.55
CA GLY A 242 -11.86 7.73 38.55
C GLY A 242 -12.53 7.28 37.28
N HIS A 243 -13.44 8.10 36.75
CA HIS A 243 -14.18 7.77 35.54
C HIS A 243 -14.54 9.06 34.77
N PRO A 244 -14.58 9.05 33.43
CA PRO A 244 -15.00 10.23 32.64
C PRO A 244 -16.45 10.66 32.89
N ASP A 245 -17.29 9.72 33.34
CA ASP A 245 -18.60 9.97 33.94
C ASP A 245 -18.46 10.24 35.45
N PRO A 246 -18.71 11.46 35.93
CA PRO A 246 -18.64 11.77 37.35
C PRO A 246 -19.64 10.97 38.20
N THR A 247 -20.74 10.48 37.61
CA THR A 247 -21.78 9.75 38.36
C THR A 247 -21.42 8.29 38.63
N ALA A 248 -20.40 7.78 37.93
CA ALA A 248 -19.88 6.42 38.10
C ALA A 248 -18.83 6.32 39.22
N VAL A 249 -18.23 7.44 39.62
CA VAL A 249 -17.25 7.52 40.71
C VAL A 249 -17.94 7.24 42.04
N ASP A 250 -17.19 6.70 43.01
CA ASP A 250 -17.66 6.38 44.36
C ASP A 250 -18.76 5.31 44.40
N ARG A 251 -18.83 4.48 43.34
CA ARG A 251 -19.74 3.36 43.24
C ARG A 251 -18.99 2.06 42.98
N PRO A 252 -19.53 0.91 43.44
CA PRO A 252 -19.04 -0.39 43.02
C PRO A 252 -19.15 -0.52 41.49
N LEU A 253 -18.09 -1.06 40.88
CA LEU A 253 -18.12 -1.49 39.49
C LEU A 253 -19.29 -2.47 39.31
N SER A 254 -20.25 -2.09 38.48
CA SER A 254 -21.51 -2.81 38.31
C SER A 254 -22.08 -2.54 36.93
N GLY A 255 -22.94 -3.44 36.46
CA GLY A 255 -23.58 -3.34 35.14
C GLY A 255 -23.37 -4.59 34.28
N PRO A 256 -23.94 -4.60 33.07
CA PRO A 256 -23.79 -5.70 32.13
C PRO A 256 -22.31 -5.94 31.82
N GLY A 257 -21.84 -7.18 32.00
CA GLY A 257 -20.44 -7.56 31.80
C GLY A 257 -19.62 -7.73 33.08
N VAL A 258 -20.05 -7.11 34.18
CA VAL A 258 -19.33 -7.23 35.46
C VAL A 258 -19.73 -8.54 36.13
N SER A 259 -18.86 -9.55 36.02
CA SER A 259 -19.05 -10.86 36.63
C SER A 259 -18.33 -10.96 37.98
N PRO A 260 -18.74 -11.88 38.88
CA PRO A 260 -17.96 -12.19 40.08
C PRO A 260 -16.51 -12.57 39.76
N GLY A 261 -16.29 -13.30 38.66
CA GLY A 261 -14.95 -13.67 38.19
C GLY A 261 -14.08 -12.46 37.85
N LEU A 262 -14.64 -11.43 37.20
CA LEU A 262 -13.94 -10.18 36.91
C LEU A 262 -13.50 -9.48 38.21
N LEU A 263 -14.41 -9.38 39.19
CA LEU A 263 -14.09 -8.76 40.47
C LEU A 263 -13.00 -9.55 41.23
N ASP A 264 -13.02 -10.88 41.14
CA ASP A 264 -11.98 -11.73 41.72
C ASP A 264 -10.62 -11.58 41.00
N SER A 265 -10.62 -11.37 39.67
CA SER A 265 -9.41 -11.02 38.91
C SER A 265 -8.84 -9.66 39.33
N ILE A 266 -9.69 -8.64 39.49
CA ILE A 266 -9.29 -7.31 39.99
C ILE A 266 -8.67 -7.42 41.39
N ARG A 267 -9.35 -8.11 42.31
CA ARG A 267 -8.85 -8.33 43.69
C ARG A 267 -7.51 -9.05 43.71
N ALA A 268 -7.33 -10.05 42.85
CA ALA A 268 -6.10 -10.80 42.74
C ALA A 268 -4.98 -10.08 41.95
N GLY A 269 -5.26 -8.89 41.40
CA GLY A 269 -4.31 -8.14 40.58
C GLY A 269 -3.91 -8.88 39.29
N ARG A 270 -4.89 -9.48 38.61
CA ARG A 270 -4.74 -10.14 37.30
C ARG A 270 -5.42 -9.33 36.20
N GLU A 271 -4.91 -9.48 34.98
CA GLU A 271 -5.58 -8.96 33.79
C GLU A 271 -6.87 -9.74 33.51
N ASP A 272 -7.89 -9.05 33.02
CA ASP A 272 -9.14 -9.68 32.60
C ASP A 272 -9.82 -8.85 31.50
N GLU A 273 -10.85 -9.43 30.89
CA GLU A 273 -11.65 -8.82 29.82
C GLU A 273 -13.15 -8.89 30.17
N ALA A 274 -13.89 -7.87 29.75
CA ALA A 274 -15.34 -7.86 29.89
C ALA A 274 -16.01 -7.16 28.72
N GLU A 275 -17.33 -7.31 28.62
CA GLU A 275 -18.13 -6.64 27.61
C GLU A 275 -19.31 -5.92 28.26
N GLY A 276 -19.58 -4.70 27.86
CA GLY A 276 -20.66 -3.90 28.47
C GLY A 276 -21.01 -2.67 27.64
N PRO A 277 -21.98 -1.86 28.08
CA PRO A 277 -22.36 -0.65 27.37
C PRO A 277 -21.36 0.48 27.60
N HIS A 278 -21.14 1.29 26.57
CA HIS A 278 -20.46 2.57 26.67
C HIS A 278 -21.26 3.53 27.55
N TYR A 279 -20.61 4.18 28.52
CA TYR A 279 -21.30 5.01 29.52
C TYR A 279 -22.20 6.12 28.93
N ARG A 280 -21.76 6.77 27.84
CA ARG A 280 -22.55 7.83 27.14
C ARG A 280 -23.53 7.34 26.08
N THR A 281 -23.12 6.39 25.24
CA THR A 281 -23.85 6.07 24.00
C THR A 281 -24.70 4.81 24.16
N GLY A 282 -24.46 4.01 25.20
CA GLY A 282 -25.07 2.70 25.39
C GLY A 282 -24.61 1.64 24.38
N GLU A 283 -23.70 1.97 23.46
CA GLU A 283 -23.17 1.04 22.47
C GLU A 283 -22.30 -0.02 23.14
N ARG A 284 -22.29 -1.25 22.62
CA ARG A 284 -21.43 -2.32 23.15
C ARG A 284 -19.95 -1.94 23.05
N CYS A 285 -19.24 -2.16 24.14
CA CYS A 285 -17.80 -1.93 24.32
C CYS A 285 -17.15 -3.19 24.86
N PHE A 286 -15.88 -3.36 24.48
CA PHE A 286 -14.99 -4.34 25.07
C PHE A 286 -14.05 -3.64 26.04
N PHE A 287 -13.86 -4.24 27.20
CA PHE A 287 -13.11 -3.67 28.31
C PHE A 287 -11.91 -4.55 28.59
N ARG A 288 -10.71 -3.95 28.64
CA ARG A 288 -9.49 -4.58 29.15
C ARG A 288 -9.19 -4.02 30.53
N TYR A 289 -9.02 -4.89 31.52
CA TYR A 289 -8.62 -4.53 32.88
C TYR A 289 -7.16 -4.91 33.08
N VAL A 290 -6.30 -3.94 33.42
CA VAL A 290 -4.87 -4.16 33.66
C VAL A 290 -4.49 -3.73 35.08
N PRO A 291 -3.81 -4.59 35.87
CA PRO A 291 -3.47 -4.29 37.24
C PRO A 291 -2.34 -3.25 37.34
N LEU A 292 -2.55 -2.24 38.17
CA LEU A 292 -1.60 -1.20 38.55
C LEU A 292 -1.09 -1.49 39.97
N ARG A 293 0.23 -1.69 40.10
CA ARG A 293 0.88 -2.03 41.37
C ARG A 293 1.64 -0.81 41.90
N PHE A 294 1.57 -0.61 43.22
CA PHE A 294 2.14 0.56 43.89
C PHE A 294 3.26 0.13 44.84
N GLY A 295 4.51 0.39 44.46
CA GLY A 295 5.67 0.02 45.28
C GLY A 295 5.65 -1.45 45.70
N ARG A 296 5.63 -1.69 47.02
CA ARG A 296 5.55 -2.99 47.69
C ARG A 296 4.16 -3.28 48.28
N ALA A 297 3.15 -2.52 47.89
CA ALA A 297 1.79 -2.77 48.32
C ALA A 297 1.31 -4.16 47.86
N PRO A 298 0.64 -4.92 48.74
CA PRO A 298 0.18 -6.27 48.41
C PRO A 298 -1.01 -6.26 47.43
N THR A 299 -1.79 -5.18 47.44
CA THR A 299 -2.96 -4.97 46.61
C THR A 299 -2.61 -4.17 45.37
N ALA A 300 -3.36 -4.42 44.30
CA ALA A 300 -3.28 -3.68 43.04
C ALA A 300 -4.64 -3.05 42.74
N TRP A 301 -4.62 -1.87 42.14
CA TRP A 301 -5.82 -1.33 41.49
C TRP A 301 -5.84 -1.79 40.03
N SER A 302 -6.92 -1.52 39.30
CA SER A 302 -7.03 -1.89 37.90
C SER A 302 -7.42 -0.69 37.04
N LEU A 303 -6.71 -0.51 35.93
CA LEU A 303 -7.10 0.41 34.88
C LEU A 303 -7.98 -0.33 33.87
N GLY A 304 -9.23 0.12 33.73
CA GLY A 304 -10.15 -0.32 32.71
C GLY A 304 -9.98 0.53 31.45
N VAL A 305 -9.79 -0.10 30.30
CA VAL A 305 -9.73 0.54 28.98
C VAL A 305 -10.89 0.04 28.15
N ALA A 306 -11.76 0.96 27.74
CA ALA A 306 -12.96 0.69 26.97
C ALA A 306 -12.75 1.00 25.48
N ILE A 307 -13.05 0.01 24.64
CA ILE A 307 -13.00 0.12 23.18
C ILE A 307 -14.40 -0.15 22.60
N PRO A 308 -15.01 0.82 21.91
CA PRO A 308 -16.30 0.63 21.25
C PRO A 308 -16.25 -0.44 20.16
N GLU A 309 -17.29 -1.27 20.08
CA GLU A 309 -17.42 -2.34 19.09
C GLU A 309 -17.41 -1.77 17.65
N ARG A 310 -18.02 -0.61 17.41
CA ARG A 310 -17.98 0.05 16.10
C ARG A 310 -16.57 0.44 15.65
N THR A 311 -15.67 0.78 16.58
CA THR A 311 -14.27 1.10 16.24
C THR A 311 -13.53 -0.15 15.73
N ILE A 312 -13.81 -1.32 16.32
CA ILE A 312 -13.28 -2.63 15.88
C ILE A 312 -13.87 -3.00 14.51
N HIS A 313 -15.20 -2.90 14.34
CA HIS A 313 -15.86 -3.23 13.07
C HIS A 313 -15.51 -2.29 11.93
N ALA A 314 -15.26 -1.00 12.20
CA ALA A 314 -14.86 -0.04 11.17
C ALA A 314 -13.53 -0.45 10.52
N ARG A 315 -12.54 -0.86 11.33
CA ARG A 315 -11.27 -1.41 10.85
C ARG A 315 -11.50 -2.69 10.03
N ALA A 316 -12.27 -3.64 10.55
CA ALA A 316 -12.57 -4.90 9.85
C ALA A 316 -13.35 -4.71 8.53
N ARG A 317 -14.25 -3.72 8.47
CA ARG A 317 -15.07 -3.41 7.29
C ARG A 317 -14.22 -2.92 6.13
N SER A 318 -13.16 -2.14 6.39
CA SER A 318 -12.25 -1.66 5.35
C SER A 318 -11.53 -2.81 4.64
N VAL A 319 -11.05 -3.80 5.41
CA VAL A 319 -10.40 -5.01 4.90
C VAL A 319 -11.37 -5.85 4.08
N THR A 320 -12.59 -6.08 4.60
CA THR A 320 -13.63 -6.84 3.88
C THR A 320 -14.05 -6.13 2.58
N LEU A 321 -14.14 -4.80 2.56
CA LEU A 321 -14.49 -4.04 1.37
C LEU A 321 -13.39 -4.16 0.29
N GLY A 322 -12.12 -4.04 0.69
CA GLY A 322 -10.98 -4.24 -0.22
C GLY A 322 -10.94 -5.65 -0.80
N ALA A 323 -11.13 -6.68 0.02
CA ALA A 323 -11.20 -8.07 -0.44
C ALA A 323 -12.37 -8.31 -1.41
N THR A 324 -13.52 -7.67 -1.15
CA THR A 324 -14.69 -7.73 -2.04
C THR A 324 -14.40 -7.10 -3.40
N GLN A 325 -13.73 -5.95 -3.44
CA GLN A 325 -13.36 -5.26 -4.68
C GLN A 325 -12.37 -6.09 -5.52
N VAL A 326 -11.32 -6.62 -4.89
CA VAL A 326 -10.31 -7.45 -5.57
C VAL A 326 -10.93 -8.73 -6.11
N GLY A 327 -11.79 -9.41 -5.34
CA GLY A 327 -12.43 -10.61 -5.84
C GLY A 327 -13.48 -10.37 -6.91
N LEU A 328 -14.22 -9.24 -6.87
CA LEU A 328 -15.12 -8.86 -7.97
C LEU A 328 -14.32 -8.58 -9.26
N ALA A 329 -13.20 -7.87 -9.16
CA ALA A 329 -12.29 -7.66 -10.29
C ALA A 329 -11.74 -8.99 -10.83
N SER A 330 -11.47 -9.97 -9.95
CA SER A 330 -11.00 -11.31 -10.33
C SER A 330 -12.09 -12.13 -11.04
N ILE A 331 -13.36 -12.02 -10.62
CA ILE A 331 -14.50 -12.63 -11.33
C ILE A 331 -14.70 -11.98 -12.70
N LEU A 332 -14.61 -10.65 -12.79
CA LEU A 332 -14.71 -9.94 -14.07
C LEU A 332 -13.56 -10.33 -15.02
N LEU A 333 -12.34 -10.45 -14.49
CA LEU A 333 -11.19 -10.93 -15.24
C LEU A 333 -11.39 -12.39 -15.70
N LEU A 334 -11.87 -13.27 -14.82
CA LEU A 334 -12.18 -14.65 -15.19
C LEU A 334 -13.26 -14.71 -16.27
N ALA A 335 -14.34 -13.93 -16.14
CA ALA A 335 -15.39 -13.85 -17.15
C ALA A 335 -14.86 -13.31 -18.49
N PHE A 336 -13.96 -12.33 -18.45
CA PHE A 336 -13.30 -11.77 -19.63
C PHE A 336 -12.38 -12.81 -20.30
N VAL A 337 -11.55 -13.52 -19.53
CA VAL A 337 -10.69 -14.60 -20.02
C VAL A 337 -11.54 -15.74 -20.61
N LEU A 338 -12.62 -16.13 -19.94
CA LEU A 338 -13.55 -17.13 -20.45
C LEU A 338 -14.24 -16.68 -21.75
N ALA A 339 -14.57 -15.39 -21.87
CA ALA A 339 -15.12 -14.83 -23.10
C ALA A 339 -14.09 -14.80 -24.24
N ILE A 340 -12.82 -14.50 -23.95
CA ILE A 340 -11.72 -14.61 -24.91
C ILE A 340 -11.50 -16.06 -25.33
N ALA A 341 -11.44 -17.00 -24.38
CA ALA A 341 -11.27 -18.42 -24.67
C ALA A 341 -12.42 -18.96 -25.53
N TYR A 342 -13.65 -18.51 -25.25
CA TYR A 342 -14.81 -18.82 -26.08
C TYR A 342 -14.65 -18.28 -27.51
N ARG A 343 -14.24 -17.02 -27.69
CA ARG A 343 -14.02 -16.41 -29.02
C ARG A 343 -12.80 -16.96 -29.77
N SER A 344 -11.76 -17.40 -29.07
CA SER A 344 -10.49 -17.84 -29.67
C SER A 344 -10.43 -19.33 -29.96
N VAL A 345 -11.25 -20.15 -29.27
CA VAL A 345 -11.22 -21.61 -29.43
C VAL A 345 -12.56 -22.14 -29.92
N VAL A 346 -13.67 -21.78 -29.27
CA VAL A 346 -14.98 -22.36 -29.58
C VAL A 346 -15.54 -21.78 -30.89
N GLN A 347 -15.40 -20.47 -31.09
CA GLN A 347 -15.88 -19.81 -32.29
C GLN A 347 -15.14 -20.27 -33.57
N PRO A 348 -13.80 -20.26 -33.65
CA PRO A 348 -13.10 -20.70 -34.86
C PRO A 348 -13.31 -22.19 -35.17
N VAL A 349 -13.56 -23.05 -34.19
CA VAL A 349 -13.93 -24.46 -34.46
C VAL A 349 -15.30 -24.55 -35.13
N ARG A 350 -16.29 -23.76 -34.69
CA ARG A 350 -17.60 -23.69 -35.36
C ARG A 350 -17.52 -23.00 -36.73
N GLU A 351 -16.69 -21.97 -36.84
CA GLU A 351 -16.43 -21.32 -38.12
C GLU A 351 -15.72 -22.31 -39.06
N ALA A 352 -14.78 -23.12 -38.59
CA ALA A 352 -14.13 -24.16 -39.37
C ALA A 352 -15.12 -25.26 -39.80
N GLU A 353 -16.02 -25.72 -38.94
CA GLU A 353 -17.05 -26.71 -39.31
C GLU A 353 -17.98 -26.16 -40.40
N THR A 354 -18.48 -24.94 -40.23
CA THR A 354 -19.33 -24.28 -41.22
C THR A 354 -18.57 -23.91 -42.49
N THR A 355 -17.29 -23.56 -42.38
CA THR A 355 -16.39 -23.24 -43.49
C THR A 355 -16.00 -24.49 -44.26
N ILE A 356 -15.73 -25.63 -43.62
CA ILE A 356 -15.49 -26.92 -44.29
C ILE A 356 -16.73 -27.34 -45.07
N ARG A 357 -17.92 -27.19 -44.47
CA ARG A 357 -19.18 -27.48 -45.16
C ARG A 357 -19.41 -26.54 -46.34
N ARG A 358 -19.21 -25.23 -46.13
CA ARG A 358 -19.29 -24.24 -47.22
C ARG A 358 -18.23 -24.47 -48.29
N PHE A 359 -17.01 -24.87 -47.94
CA PHE A 359 -15.97 -25.23 -48.90
C PHE A 359 -16.43 -26.42 -49.71
N PHE A 360 -16.89 -27.50 -49.06
CA PHE A 360 -17.45 -28.66 -49.73
C PHE A 360 -18.55 -28.23 -50.73
N ASP A 361 -19.49 -27.39 -50.29
CA ASP A 361 -20.61 -26.86 -51.08
C ASP A 361 -20.20 -25.88 -52.21
N HIS A 362 -19.09 -25.13 -52.04
CA HIS A 362 -18.60 -24.13 -52.99
C HIS A 362 -17.40 -24.60 -53.84
N ILE A 363 -16.94 -25.85 -53.68
CA ILE A 363 -16.02 -26.44 -54.66
C ILE A 363 -16.72 -26.34 -56.03
N HIS A 364 -16.02 -25.73 -57.00
CA HIS A 364 -16.56 -25.43 -58.33
C HIS A 364 -16.82 -26.70 -59.16
N ASP A 365 -16.11 -27.78 -58.84
CA ASP A 365 -16.38 -29.10 -59.39
C ASP A 365 -17.55 -29.74 -58.64
N ALA A 366 -18.36 -30.50 -59.36
CA ALA A 366 -19.38 -31.34 -58.75
C ALA A 366 -18.68 -32.47 -57.96
N VAL A 367 -18.93 -32.55 -56.66
CA VAL A 367 -18.31 -33.54 -55.78
C VAL A 367 -19.34 -34.53 -55.28
N VAL A 368 -19.02 -35.81 -55.43
CA VAL A 368 -19.81 -36.94 -54.95
C VAL A 368 -18.94 -37.82 -54.05
N VAL A 369 -19.41 -38.08 -52.84
CA VAL A 369 -18.88 -39.11 -51.96
C VAL A 369 -19.80 -40.32 -52.05
N HIS A 370 -19.26 -41.48 -52.42
CA HIS A 370 -20.02 -42.71 -52.57
C HIS A 370 -19.29 -43.92 -51.96
N ASP A 371 -20.02 -45.01 -51.76
CA ASP A 371 -19.42 -46.29 -51.35
C ASP A 371 -18.69 -46.98 -52.51
N THR A 372 -18.10 -48.15 -52.25
CA THR A 372 -17.34 -48.92 -53.25
C THR A 372 -18.20 -49.47 -54.39
N ASP A 373 -19.53 -49.47 -54.24
CA ASP A 373 -20.50 -49.95 -55.23
C ASP A 373 -21.20 -48.81 -55.98
N GLY A 374 -20.73 -47.57 -55.80
CA GLY A 374 -21.24 -46.39 -56.50
C GLY A 374 -22.52 -45.80 -55.90
N ARG A 375 -22.93 -46.19 -54.69
CA ARG A 375 -24.10 -45.59 -54.02
C ARG A 375 -23.71 -44.28 -53.36
N ILE A 376 -24.44 -43.23 -53.69
CA ILE A 376 -24.18 -41.87 -53.24
C ILE A 376 -24.44 -41.77 -51.73
N ILE A 377 -23.42 -41.34 -50.99
CA ILE A 377 -23.48 -41.09 -49.55
C ILE A 377 -23.72 -39.60 -49.30
N GLU A 378 -22.99 -38.73 -50.01
CA GLU A 378 -23.06 -37.29 -49.85
C GLU A 378 -22.64 -36.58 -51.13
N VAL A 379 -23.22 -35.41 -51.41
CA VAL A 379 -22.89 -34.57 -52.56
C VAL A 379 -22.84 -33.12 -52.12
N ASN A 380 -22.04 -32.33 -52.82
CA ASN A 380 -22.04 -30.89 -52.66
C ASN A 380 -23.15 -30.20 -53.49
N ASP A 381 -23.47 -28.95 -53.17
CA ASP A 381 -24.49 -28.17 -53.89
C ASP A 381 -24.15 -27.96 -55.38
N GLN A 382 -22.85 -27.91 -55.70
CA GLN A 382 -22.39 -27.81 -57.07
C GLN A 382 -22.72 -29.05 -57.90
N MET A 383 -22.74 -30.25 -57.32
CA MET A 383 -23.22 -31.46 -57.99
C MET A 383 -24.70 -31.36 -58.32
N LEU A 384 -25.52 -30.91 -57.38
CA LEU A 384 -26.94 -30.69 -57.60
C LEU A 384 -27.19 -29.71 -58.76
N THR A 385 -26.42 -28.61 -58.78
CA THR A 385 -26.48 -27.58 -59.83
C THR A 385 -25.95 -28.09 -61.17
N THR A 386 -24.81 -28.78 -61.19
CA THR A 386 -24.15 -29.32 -62.38
C THR A 386 -24.92 -30.48 -63.02
N PHE A 387 -25.76 -31.17 -62.26
CA PHE A 387 -26.63 -32.21 -62.82
C PHE A 387 -28.10 -31.78 -62.92
N GLY A 388 -28.43 -30.58 -62.46
CA GLY A 388 -29.79 -30.02 -62.53
C GLY A 388 -30.81 -30.80 -61.71
N VAL A 389 -30.39 -31.39 -60.59
CA VAL A 389 -31.21 -32.22 -59.71
C VAL A 389 -31.34 -31.60 -58.33
N GLY A 390 -32.49 -31.76 -57.68
CA GLY A 390 -32.68 -31.40 -56.28
C GLY A 390 -32.19 -32.51 -55.35
N ARG A 391 -31.94 -32.18 -54.09
CA ARG A 391 -31.49 -33.16 -53.09
C ARG A 391 -32.49 -34.30 -52.87
N ALA A 392 -33.79 -34.03 -53.05
CA ALA A 392 -34.85 -35.04 -52.98
C ALA A 392 -34.80 -36.04 -54.16
N ASP A 393 -34.26 -35.63 -55.31
CA ASP A 393 -34.13 -36.49 -56.49
C ASP A 393 -33.02 -37.54 -56.31
N LEU A 394 -32.12 -37.37 -55.34
CA LEU A 394 -31.09 -38.37 -55.02
C LEU A 394 -31.66 -39.68 -54.47
N GLU A 395 -32.90 -39.68 -53.97
CA GLU A 395 -33.62 -40.92 -53.64
C GLU A 395 -33.96 -41.74 -54.91
N ARG A 396 -34.13 -41.04 -56.05
CA ARG A 396 -34.43 -41.63 -57.36
C ARG A 396 -33.17 -41.91 -58.17
N PHE A 397 -32.14 -41.06 -58.08
CA PHE A 397 -30.84 -41.16 -58.75
C PHE A 397 -29.73 -41.43 -57.72
N GLY A 398 -29.85 -42.56 -57.02
CA GLY A 398 -29.00 -42.89 -55.86
C GLY A 398 -27.64 -43.46 -56.20
N ARG A 399 -27.32 -43.67 -57.49
CA ARG A 399 -26.04 -44.21 -57.94
C ARG A 399 -25.35 -43.29 -58.94
N CYS A 400 -24.02 -43.27 -58.90
CA CYS A 400 -23.21 -42.44 -59.80
C CYS A 400 -23.48 -42.72 -61.29
N GLN A 401 -23.77 -43.97 -61.64
CA GLN A 401 -24.11 -44.39 -63.01
C GLN A 401 -25.42 -43.80 -63.55
N ASP A 402 -26.31 -43.31 -62.69
CA ASP A 402 -27.61 -42.73 -63.07
C ASP A 402 -27.44 -41.37 -63.77
N PHE A 403 -26.23 -40.80 -63.74
CA PHE A 403 -25.85 -39.49 -64.30
C PHE A 403 -25.04 -39.57 -65.59
N LEU A 404 -24.90 -40.77 -66.18
CA LEU A 404 -24.22 -40.97 -67.47
C LEU A 404 -25.19 -40.74 -68.65
N ALA A 405 -24.66 -40.26 -69.78
CA ALA A 405 -25.45 -40.10 -71.00
C ALA A 405 -25.76 -41.45 -71.69
N PRO A 406 -26.90 -41.59 -72.40
CA PRO A 406 -27.24 -42.79 -73.17
C PRO A 406 -26.24 -42.99 -74.31
N GLY A 407 -25.36 -43.97 -74.15
CA GLY A 407 -24.26 -44.26 -75.07
C GLY A 407 -22.90 -44.36 -74.36
N GLU A 408 -22.79 -43.82 -73.14
CA GLU A 408 -21.62 -44.00 -72.29
C GLU A 408 -21.66 -45.40 -71.65
N ASP A 409 -20.53 -46.12 -71.66
CA ASP A 409 -20.43 -47.47 -71.11
C ASP A 409 -20.32 -47.42 -69.57
N PRO A 410 -21.34 -47.86 -68.81
CA PRO A 410 -21.31 -47.80 -67.35
C PRO A 410 -20.26 -48.72 -66.72
N SER A 411 -19.73 -49.70 -67.46
CA SER A 411 -18.72 -50.65 -66.96
C SER A 411 -17.33 -50.01 -66.78
N ARG A 412 -17.11 -48.81 -67.32
CA ARG A 412 -15.88 -48.04 -67.15
C ARG A 412 -15.69 -47.51 -65.73
N LEU A 413 -16.79 -47.20 -65.01
CA LEU A 413 -16.74 -46.64 -63.65
C LEU A 413 -16.20 -47.64 -62.61
N PRO A 414 -16.68 -48.90 -62.53
CA PRO A 414 -16.11 -49.89 -61.60
C PRO A 414 -14.61 -50.15 -61.80
N GLY A 415 -14.12 -50.10 -63.05
CA GLY A 415 -12.70 -50.23 -63.34
C GLY A 415 -11.87 -49.11 -62.72
N ALA A 416 -12.29 -47.87 -62.92
CA ALA A 416 -11.65 -46.71 -62.29
C ALA A 416 -11.79 -46.71 -60.76
N TRP A 417 -12.92 -47.17 -60.20
CA TRP A 417 -13.05 -47.30 -58.75
C TRP A 417 -12.10 -48.34 -58.16
N ALA A 418 -11.90 -49.48 -58.83
CA ALA A 418 -10.96 -50.50 -58.39
C ALA A 418 -9.50 -49.99 -58.40
N GLU A 419 -9.12 -49.24 -59.43
CA GLU A 419 -7.82 -48.57 -59.50
C GLU A 419 -7.66 -47.53 -58.37
N ALA A 420 -8.69 -46.73 -58.10
CA ALA A 420 -8.69 -45.77 -57.00
C ALA A 420 -8.56 -46.44 -55.63
N LEU A 421 -9.25 -47.57 -55.42
CA LEU A 421 -9.14 -48.39 -54.20
C LEU A 421 -7.75 -49.04 -54.04
N GLY A 422 -7.09 -49.32 -55.16
CA GLY A 422 -5.69 -49.76 -55.24
C GLY A 422 -4.67 -48.65 -54.95
N GLY A 423 -5.11 -47.40 -54.80
CA GLY A 423 -4.27 -46.24 -54.50
C GLY A 423 -3.85 -45.41 -55.71
N ALA A 424 -4.37 -45.69 -56.91
CA ALA A 424 -4.20 -44.83 -58.08
C ALA A 424 -5.20 -43.65 -58.04
N HIS A 425 -5.02 -42.67 -58.94
CA HIS A 425 -5.94 -41.54 -59.12
C HIS A 425 -6.44 -41.50 -60.56
N PRO A 426 -7.29 -42.45 -60.97
CA PRO A 426 -7.73 -42.54 -62.34
C PRO A 426 -8.60 -41.34 -62.71
N ALA A 427 -8.40 -40.87 -63.93
CA ALA A 427 -9.20 -39.85 -64.57
C ALA A 427 -9.97 -40.50 -65.73
N LEU A 428 -11.24 -40.15 -65.86
CA LEU A 428 -12.08 -40.56 -66.97
C LEU A 428 -12.77 -39.35 -67.55
N ASP A 429 -12.62 -39.16 -68.85
CA ASP A 429 -13.50 -38.26 -69.58
C ASP A 429 -14.79 -39.04 -69.83
N CYS A 430 -15.89 -38.52 -69.30
CA CYS A 430 -17.20 -39.14 -69.43
C CYS A 430 -18.20 -38.16 -70.04
N HIS A 431 -19.06 -38.71 -70.89
CA HIS A 431 -20.23 -37.98 -71.35
C HIS A 431 -21.33 -38.12 -70.30
N CYS A 432 -21.56 -37.02 -69.56
CA CYS A 432 -22.50 -36.95 -68.46
C CYS A 432 -23.84 -36.36 -68.93
N ARG A 433 -24.94 -36.76 -68.28
CA ARG A 433 -26.28 -36.26 -68.55
C ARG A 433 -26.89 -35.62 -67.32
N ARG A 434 -27.50 -34.45 -67.52
CA ARG A 434 -28.38 -33.79 -66.55
C ARG A 434 -29.76 -34.48 -66.58
N PRO A 435 -30.11 -35.35 -65.62
CA PRO A 435 -31.20 -36.32 -65.78
C PRO A 435 -32.59 -35.69 -65.95
N LEU A 436 -32.83 -34.53 -65.32
CA LEU A 436 -34.10 -33.80 -65.38
C LEU A 436 -34.16 -32.76 -66.51
N LEU A 437 -33.00 -32.31 -67.00
CA LEU A 437 -32.90 -31.30 -68.08
C LEU A 437 -32.70 -31.93 -69.46
N HIS A 438 -32.34 -33.22 -69.51
CA HIS A 438 -32.03 -33.96 -70.73
C HIS A 438 -30.92 -33.33 -71.58
N GLU A 439 -30.01 -32.58 -70.94
CA GLU A 439 -28.82 -32.01 -71.57
C GLU A 439 -27.59 -32.85 -71.24
N ASP A 440 -26.74 -33.04 -72.24
CA ASP A 440 -25.47 -33.76 -72.09
C ASP A 440 -24.31 -32.77 -72.09
N PHE A 441 -23.29 -33.05 -71.30
CA PHE A 441 -22.06 -32.26 -71.23
C PHE A 441 -20.86 -33.16 -71.01
N TRP A 442 -19.70 -32.67 -71.43
CA TRP A 442 -18.43 -33.34 -71.17
C TRP A 442 -17.95 -32.99 -69.77
N ALA A 443 -17.57 -34.01 -69.02
CA ALA A 443 -17.01 -33.84 -67.71
C ALA A 443 -15.74 -34.68 -67.55
N ASP A 444 -14.76 -34.06 -66.91
CA ASP A 444 -13.54 -34.75 -66.50
C ASP A 444 -13.80 -35.28 -65.09
N LEU A 445 -13.84 -36.60 -64.94
CA LEU A 445 -14.09 -37.28 -63.67
C LEU A 445 -12.78 -37.76 -63.07
N HIS A 446 -12.50 -37.37 -61.83
CA HIS A 446 -11.38 -37.88 -61.06
C HIS A 446 -11.86 -38.62 -59.82
N PHE A 447 -11.23 -39.77 -59.55
CA PHE A 447 -11.59 -40.62 -58.44
C PHE A 447 -10.43 -40.73 -57.44
N SER A 448 -10.75 -40.64 -56.15
CA SER A 448 -9.80 -40.91 -55.08
C SER A 448 -10.47 -41.68 -53.95
N ALA A 449 -9.85 -42.78 -53.50
CA ALA A 449 -10.33 -43.50 -52.33
C ALA A 449 -9.87 -42.81 -51.04
N LEU A 450 -10.80 -42.60 -50.11
CA LEU A 450 -10.55 -42.09 -48.77
C LEU A 450 -10.79 -43.22 -47.75
N ARG A 451 -9.74 -43.58 -47.02
CA ARG A 451 -9.82 -44.56 -45.92
C ARG A 451 -10.18 -43.82 -44.63
N LEU A 452 -11.46 -43.90 -44.25
CA LEU A 452 -11.95 -43.36 -42.98
C LEU A 452 -11.93 -44.47 -41.90
N PRO A 453 -11.91 -44.13 -40.60
CA PRO A 453 -12.03 -45.12 -39.55
C PRO A 453 -13.31 -45.96 -39.70
N GLY A 454 -13.16 -47.24 -40.06
CA GLY A 454 -14.26 -48.20 -40.21
C GLY A 454 -14.97 -48.23 -41.56
N ARG A 455 -14.59 -47.41 -42.56
CA ARG A 455 -15.16 -47.48 -43.92
C ARG A 455 -14.22 -46.86 -44.96
N THR A 456 -14.18 -47.45 -46.16
CA THR A 456 -13.55 -46.82 -47.33
C THR A 456 -14.65 -46.20 -48.19
N VAL A 457 -14.47 -44.95 -48.57
CA VAL A 457 -15.37 -44.23 -49.48
C VAL A 457 -14.58 -43.75 -50.69
N ILE A 458 -15.27 -43.49 -51.79
CA ILE A 458 -14.68 -42.92 -53.00
C ILE A 458 -15.18 -41.48 -53.12
N LEU A 459 -14.23 -40.56 -53.25
CA LEU A 459 -14.47 -39.17 -53.61
C LEU A 459 -14.34 -39.04 -55.13
N SER A 460 -15.42 -38.62 -55.77
CA SER A 460 -15.51 -38.36 -57.19
C SER A 460 -15.65 -36.86 -57.41
N THR A 461 -14.70 -36.25 -58.12
CA THR A 461 -14.80 -34.85 -58.55
C THR A 461 -15.09 -34.82 -60.04
N ILE A 462 -16.11 -34.06 -60.42
CA ILE A 462 -16.66 -33.99 -61.77
C ILE A 462 -16.52 -32.54 -62.22
N ARG A 463 -15.62 -32.28 -63.16
CA ARG A 463 -15.33 -30.93 -63.62
C ARG A 463 -15.97 -30.66 -64.97
N ASP A 464 -16.90 -29.70 -65.00
CA ASP A 464 -17.40 -29.10 -66.22
C ASP A 464 -16.33 -28.10 -66.72
N ASN A 465 -15.56 -28.46 -67.74
CA ASN A 465 -14.40 -27.69 -68.20
C ASN A 465 -14.74 -26.52 -69.15
N THR A 466 -16.01 -26.08 -69.19
CA THR A 466 -16.47 -24.99 -70.06
C THR A 466 -15.93 -23.59 -69.65
N GLU A 467 -15.52 -23.39 -68.38
CA GLU A 467 -15.26 -22.07 -67.79
C GLU A 467 -13.79 -21.78 -67.36
N GLN A 468 -12.80 -22.46 -67.97
CA GLN A 468 -11.34 -22.20 -67.76
C GLN A 468 -10.87 -20.77 -68.14
N ARG A 469 -11.78 -19.87 -68.49
CA ARG A 469 -11.52 -18.50 -68.96
C ARG A 469 -11.69 -17.39 -67.90
N ARG A 470 -12.01 -17.68 -66.63
CA ARG A 470 -12.33 -16.67 -65.60
C ARG A 470 -11.23 -16.26 -64.60
N SER A 471 -10.01 -16.80 -64.71
CA SER A 471 -8.88 -16.60 -63.77
C SER A 471 -8.29 -15.18 -63.69
N GLU A 472 -8.74 -14.24 -64.52
CA GLU A 472 -8.18 -12.87 -64.59
C GLU A 472 -8.69 -11.92 -63.49
N ALA A 473 -9.69 -12.31 -62.69
CA ALA A 473 -10.31 -11.43 -61.68
C ALA A 473 -9.65 -11.45 -60.29
N GLU A 474 -8.94 -12.53 -59.91
CA GLU A 474 -8.34 -12.72 -58.58
C GLU A 474 -7.12 -11.81 -58.33
N ILE A 475 -6.36 -11.49 -59.41
CA ILE A 475 -5.13 -10.68 -59.36
C ILE A 475 -5.41 -9.24 -58.88
N ARG A 476 -6.62 -8.70 -59.12
CA ARG A 476 -6.99 -7.34 -58.71
C ARG A 476 -7.21 -7.18 -57.20
N ARG A 477 -7.49 -8.26 -56.46
CA ARG A 477 -7.81 -8.20 -55.03
C ARG A 477 -6.57 -8.16 -54.14
N LEU A 478 -5.49 -8.82 -54.56
CA LEU A 478 -4.23 -8.88 -53.81
C LEU A 478 -3.45 -7.56 -53.84
N ALA A 479 -3.57 -6.78 -54.92
CA ALA A 479 -2.91 -5.47 -55.05
C ALA A 479 -3.42 -4.42 -54.03
N SER A 480 -4.73 -4.44 -53.70
CA SER A 480 -5.35 -3.45 -52.80
C SER A 480 -4.89 -3.55 -51.33
N ILE A 481 -4.51 -4.74 -50.86
CA ILE A 481 -4.09 -4.97 -49.46
C ILE A 481 -2.75 -4.29 -49.15
N VAL A 482 -1.81 -4.33 -50.09
CA VAL A 482 -0.47 -3.73 -49.91
C VAL A 482 -0.53 -2.20 -49.93
N GLU A 483 -1.41 -1.63 -50.75
CA GLU A 483 -1.55 -0.17 -50.91
C GLU A 483 -2.17 0.53 -49.70
N HIS A 484 -3.03 -0.15 -48.95
CA HIS A 484 -3.73 0.42 -47.78
C HIS A 484 -3.09 0.08 -46.43
N SER A 485 -1.96 -0.62 -46.40
CA SER A 485 -1.24 -0.88 -45.14
C SER A 485 -0.69 0.43 -44.53
N PRO A 486 -0.82 0.64 -43.20
CA PRO A 486 -0.22 1.78 -42.53
C PRO A 486 1.29 1.62 -42.30
N ASP A 487 1.83 0.40 -42.44
CA ASP A 487 3.25 0.11 -42.25
C ASP A 487 4.06 0.45 -43.51
N PHE A 488 5.35 0.74 -43.34
CA PHE A 488 6.29 0.88 -44.45
C PHE A 488 6.49 -0.50 -45.08
N ILE A 489 6.04 -0.69 -46.32
CA ILE A 489 6.27 -1.93 -47.07
C ILE A 489 7.14 -1.62 -48.28
N ALA A 490 8.25 -2.34 -48.41
CA ALA A 490 9.13 -2.26 -49.57
C ALA A 490 9.41 -3.64 -50.15
N ILE A 491 9.51 -3.72 -51.47
CA ILE A 491 9.98 -4.89 -52.21
C ILE A 491 11.28 -4.49 -52.89
N THR A 492 12.35 -5.23 -52.64
CA THR A 492 13.70 -4.91 -53.11
C THR A 492 14.31 -6.15 -53.77
N ARG A 493 15.08 -6.01 -54.85
CA ARG A 493 15.90 -7.11 -55.35
C ARG A 493 16.95 -7.51 -54.32
N LEU A 494 17.42 -8.75 -54.37
CA LEU A 494 18.54 -9.20 -53.52
C LEU A 494 19.87 -8.49 -53.80
N SER A 495 19.96 -7.69 -54.87
CA SER A 495 21.06 -6.76 -55.17
C SER A 495 21.00 -5.45 -54.38
N GLY A 496 19.88 -5.17 -53.70
CA GLY A 496 19.65 -3.92 -52.97
C GLY A 496 18.81 -2.89 -53.72
N GLU A 497 18.44 -3.11 -54.98
CA GLU A 497 17.60 -2.20 -55.77
C GLU A 497 16.13 -2.23 -55.32
N SER A 498 15.56 -1.09 -54.95
CA SER A 498 14.15 -1.00 -54.51
C SER A 498 13.19 -1.05 -55.70
N LEU A 499 12.34 -2.08 -55.76
CA LEU A 499 11.35 -2.30 -56.82
C LEU A 499 10.02 -1.61 -56.54
N TYR A 500 9.60 -1.59 -55.28
CA TYR A 500 8.32 -1.03 -54.86
C TYR A 500 8.39 -0.54 -53.43
N VAL A 501 7.70 0.56 -53.14
CA VAL A 501 7.41 1.03 -51.77
C VAL A 501 5.95 1.47 -51.76
N ASN A 502 5.19 1.02 -50.76
CA ASN A 502 3.79 1.37 -50.64
C ASN A 502 3.56 2.87 -50.32
N PRO A 503 2.34 3.40 -50.47
CA PRO A 503 2.06 4.81 -50.21
C PRO A 503 2.38 5.27 -48.78
N ALA A 504 2.18 4.41 -47.77
CA ALA A 504 2.52 4.70 -46.38
C ALA A 504 4.03 4.84 -46.19
N GLY A 505 4.82 3.93 -46.75
CA GLY A 505 6.27 4.00 -46.73
C GLY A 505 6.80 5.28 -47.36
N CYS A 506 6.29 5.65 -48.54
CA CYS A 506 6.66 6.90 -49.21
C CYS A 506 6.39 8.15 -48.35
N ARG A 507 5.24 8.21 -47.65
CA ARG A 507 4.92 9.31 -46.73
C ARG A 507 5.88 9.36 -45.55
N MET A 508 6.18 8.22 -44.91
CA MET A 508 7.06 8.14 -43.74
C MET A 508 8.47 8.66 -44.03
N ILE A 509 9.04 8.26 -45.17
CA ILE A 509 10.40 8.68 -45.56
C ILE A 509 10.43 9.97 -46.39
N GLY A 510 9.28 10.56 -46.71
CA GLY A 510 9.20 11.80 -47.48
C GLY A 510 9.56 11.64 -48.97
N LEU A 511 9.53 10.43 -49.51
CA LEU A 511 9.81 10.14 -50.92
C LEU A 511 8.58 10.48 -51.79
N ASP A 512 8.80 11.11 -52.93
CA ASP A 512 7.76 11.27 -53.96
C ASP A 512 7.57 9.93 -54.70
N PRO A 513 6.35 9.35 -54.74
CA PRO A 513 6.06 8.13 -55.48
C PRO A 513 6.52 8.14 -56.95
N ALA A 514 6.55 9.30 -57.60
CA ALA A 514 7.03 9.46 -58.98
C ALA A 514 8.56 9.30 -59.14
N GLY A 515 9.31 9.20 -58.03
CA GLY A 515 10.76 8.98 -57.99
C GLY A 515 11.18 7.51 -57.82
N LEU A 516 10.25 6.58 -57.62
CA LEU A 516 10.52 5.14 -57.58
C LEU A 516 10.96 4.64 -58.97
N GLY A 517 12.03 3.84 -59.02
CA GLY A 517 12.64 3.37 -60.27
C GLY A 517 13.82 4.23 -60.79
N LYS A 518 14.18 5.33 -60.13
CA LYS A 518 15.41 6.10 -60.42
C LYS A 518 16.67 5.54 -59.73
N GLY A 519 16.78 4.22 -59.58
CA GLY A 519 17.98 3.57 -59.03
C GLY A 519 18.20 3.71 -57.53
N HIS A 520 17.17 4.04 -56.73
CA HIS A 520 17.27 4.08 -55.27
C HIS A 520 17.63 2.70 -54.71
N GLN A 521 18.73 2.63 -53.98
CA GLN A 521 19.20 1.46 -53.28
C GLN A 521 18.56 1.42 -51.88
N ALA A 522 18.26 0.23 -51.37
CA ALA A 522 17.71 0.07 -50.02
C ALA A 522 18.60 0.70 -48.93
N ARG A 523 19.92 0.78 -49.17
CA ARG A 523 20.88 1.48 -48.30
C ARG A 523 20.59 2.98 -48.17
N ASP A 524 20.00 3.60 -49.19
CA ASP A 524 19.76 5.04 -49.24
C ASP A 524 18.67 5.45 -48.24
N PHE A 525 17.78 4.50 -47.92
CA PHE A 525 16.70 4.66 -46.93
C PHE A 525 17.22 4.57 -45.49
N LEU A 526 18.38 3.94 -45.25
CA LEU A 526 18.95 3.76 -43.91
C LEU A 526 19.68 5.02 -43.43
N HIS A 527 19.68 5.26 -42.12
CA HIS A 527 20.47 6.32 -41.52
C HIS A 527 21.98 6.03 -41.70
N GLU A 528 22.76 7.05 -42.07
CA GLU A 528 24.16 6.91 -42.54
C GLU A 528 25.06 6.15 -41.57
N GLU A 529 24.85 6.34 -40.28
CA GLU A 529 25.64 5.73 -39.21
C GLU A 529 25.39 4.20 -39.07
N TRP A 530 24.27 3.69 -39.59
CA TRP A 530 23.83 2.29 -39.45
C TRP A 530 23.74 1.57 -40.82
N ALA A 531 23.84 2.32 -41.92
CA ALA A 531 23.48 1.85 -43.26
C ALA A 531 24.34 0.68 -43.79
N ALA A 532 25.66 0.71 -43.57
CA ALA A 532 26.58 -0.31 -44.11
C ALA A 532 26.46 -1.65 -43.35
N THR A 533 26.59 -1.62 -42.03
CA THR A 533 26.61 -2.82 -41.19
C THR A 533 25.25 -3.50 -41.09
N MET A 534 24.16 -2.71 -41.01
CA MET A 534 22.81 -3.26 -40.86
C MET A 534 22.34 -3.97 -42.13
N LEU A 535 22.60 -3.38 -43.31
CA LEU A 535 22.15 -3.95 -44.58
C LEU A 535 22.83 -5.28 -44.90
N GLU A 536 24.15 -5.39 -44.63
CA GLU A 536 24.88 -6.65 -44.81
C GLU A 536 24.35 -7.75 -43.89
N THR A 537 24.10 -7.40 -42.62
CA THR A 537 23.55 -8.34 -41.63
C THR A 537 22.15 -8.81 -42.04
N LEU A 538 21.27 -7.88 -42.43
CA LEU A 538 19.91 -8.16 -42.87
C LEU A 538 19.90 -9.07 -44.11
N LEU A 539 20.68 -8.73 -45.14
CA LEU A 539 20.75 -9.51 -46.38
C LEU A 539 21.35 -10.91 -46.14
N LEU A 540 22.37 -11.02 -45.28
CA LEU A 540 22.97 -12.30 -44.92
C LEU A 540 21.97 -13.20 -44.18
N GLU A 541 21.28 -12.67 -43.18
CA GLU A 541 20.26 -13.45 -42.43
C GLU A 541 19.08 -13.82 -43.31
N ALA A 542 18.57 -12.90 -44.14
CA ALA A 542 17.49 -13.18 -45.07
C ALA A 542 17.88 -14.27 -46.09
N ARG A 543 19.12 -14.28 -46.59
CA ARG A 543 19.61 -15.31 -47.53
C ARG A 543 19.90 -16.66 -46.89
N THR A 544 20.24 -16.69 -45.60
CA THR A 544 20.61 -17.94 -44.90
C THR A 544 19.42 -18.57 -44.17
N LYS A 545 18.52 -17.76 -43.62
CA LYS A 545 17.38 -18.17 -42.78
C LYS A 545 16.02 -17.90 -43.43
N GLY A 546 15.97 -17.23 -44.58
CA GLY A 546 14.74 -16.84 -45.29
C GLY A 546 14.04 -15.59 -44.76
N SER A 547 14.47 -15.08 -43.61
CA SER A 547 13.94 -13.85 -43.01
C SER A 547 14.93 -13.18 -42.05
N TRP A 548 14.68 -11.91 -41.75
CA TRP A 548 15.38 -11.09 -40.75
C TRP A 548 14.35 -10.33 -39.92
N LYS A 549 14.64 -10.15 -38.63
CA LYS A 549 13.84 -9.32 -37.74
C LYS A 549 14.76 -8.49 -36.83
N GLY A 550 14.50 -7.19 -36.74
CA GLY A 550 15.27 -6.31 -35.86
C GLY A 550 14.89 -4.84 -35.98
N GLU A 551 15.49 -4.01 -35.13
CA GLU A 551 15.29 -2.56 -35.20
C GLU A 551 16.16 -1.96 -36.31
N VAL A 552 15.56 -1.07 -37.10
CA VAL A 552 16.23 -0.35 -38.18
C VAL A 552 15.93 1.14 -38.06
N VAL A 553 16.93 1.98 -38.32
CA VAL A 553 16.75 3.44 -38.33
C VAL A 553 16.73 3.91 -39.77
N VAL A 554 15.58 4.41 -40.20
CA VAL A 554 15.33 4.91 -41.55
C VAL A 554 15.40 6.44 -41.54
N ARG A 555 15.94 7.04 -42.59
CA ARG A 555 16.04 8.51 -42.71
C ARG A 555 14.87 9.06 -43.52
N ASN A 556 14.31 10.19 -43.08
CA ASN A 556 13.41 11.00 -43.90
C ASN A 556 14.21 11.84 -44.91
N PHE A 557 13.93 11.70 -46.20
CA PHE A 557 14.66 12.35 -47.30
C PHE A 557 14.46 13.86 -47.39
N ARG A 558 13.36 14.40 -46.86
CA ARG A 558 13.09 15.84 -46.88
C ARG A 558 13.64 16.54 -45.65
N SER A 559 13.45 15.95 -44.48
CA SER A 559 13.81 16.59 -43.21
C SER A 559 15.15 16.14 -42.63
N GLY A 560 15.76 15.07 -43.16
CA GLY A 560 16.96 14.46 -42.60
C GLY A 560 16.74 13.71 -41.27
N ARG A 561 15.51 13.68 -40.75
CA ARG A 561 15.18 13.09 -39.45
C ARG A 561 15.38 11.57 -39.45
N ALA A 562 16.02 11.04 -38.42
CA ALA A 562 16.09 9.61 -38.12
C ALA A 562 14.75 9.09 -37.57
N ILE A 563 14.24 8.00 -38.13
CA ILE A 563 12.97 7.36 -37.76
C ILE A 563 13.28 5.92 -37.35
N PRO A 564 13.24 5.58 -36.05
CA PRO A 564 13.40 4.20 -35.61
C PRO A 564 12.17 3.37 -36.00
N MET A 565 12.41 2.20 -36.56
CA MET A 565 11.39 1.25 -36.99
C MET A 565 11.68 -0.17 -36.46
N ASP A 566 10.64 -0.93 -36.14
CA ASP A 566 10.72 -2.39 -35.93
C ASP A 566 10.48 -3.08 -37.27
N GLY A 567 11.50 -3.77 -37.79
CA GLY A 567 11.56 -4.29 -39.15
C GLY A 567 11.46 -5.81 -39.21
N PHE A 568 10.68 -6.30 -40.16
CA PHE A 568 10.65 -7.71 -40.56
C PHE A 568 10.81 -7.83 -42.07
N SER A 569 11.82 -8.57 -42.51
CA SER A 569 12.11 -8.79 -43.93
C SER A 569 12.14 -10.27 -44.26
N PHE A 570 11.59 -10.70 -45.39
CA PHE A 570 11.57 -12.11 -45.81
C PHE A 570 11.64 -12.27 -47.33
N ILE A 571 12.09 -13.44 -47.78
CA ILE A 571 12.16 -13.81 -49.20
C ILE A 571 11.00 -14.78 -49.50
N PRO A 572 9.97 -14.37 -50.27
CA PRO A 572 8.91 -15.28 -50.70
C PRO A 572 9.50 -16.46 -51.49
N GLY A 573 9.10 -17.69 -51.18
CA GLY A 573 9.59 -18.89 -51.87
C GLY A 573 10.92 -19.47 -51.37
N PHE A 574 11.52 -18.91 -50.29
CA PHE A 574 12.68 -19.51 -49.62
C PHE A 574 12.41 -20.99 -49.25
N PRO A 575 13.38 -21.92 -49.41
CA PRO A 575 14.81 -21.72 -49.72
C PRO A 575 15.17 -21.62 -51.20
N VAL A 576 14.21 -21.65 -52.12
CA VAL A 576 14.50 -21.52 -53.56
C VAL A 576 14.78 -20.05 -53.87
N ILE A 577 16.05 -19.72 -54.09
CA ILE A 577 16.51 -18.38 -54.47
C ILE A 577 16.98 -18.41 -55.93
N ASP A 578 16.32 -17.63 -56.77
CA ASP A 578 16.65 -17.42 -58.19
C ASP A 578 16.86 -15.93 -58.50
N GLU A 579 17.10 -15.61 -59.77
CA GLU A 579 17.33 -14.23 -60.23
C GLU A 579 16.07 -13.32 -60.09
N SER A 580 14.88 -13.92 -59.97
CA SER A 580 13.61 -13.22 -59.80
C SER A 580 13.25 -12.97 -58.33
N SER A 581 14.01 -13.57 -57.41
CA SER A 581 13.74 -13.51 -55.97
C SER A 581 13.87 -12.08 -55.44
N VAL A 582 12.89 -11.68 -54.64
CA VAL A 582 12.78 -10.36 -54.04
C VAL A 582 12.75 -10.47 -52.52
N LEU A 583 13.20 -9.43 -51.85
CA LEU A 583 13.09 -9.26 -50.42
C LEU A 583 11.90 -8.33 -50.14
N VAL A 584 10.91 -8.84 -49.40
CA VAL A 584 9.78 -8.04 -48.91
C VAL A 584 10.12 -7.59 -47.49
N SER A 585 10.05 -6.28 -47.23
CA SER A 585 10.31 -5.69 -45.92
C SER A 585 9.08 -4.94 -45.43
N ILE A 586 8.68 -5.22 -44.19
CA ILE A 586 7.59 -4.55 -43.47
C ILE A 586 8.21 -3.89 -42.25
N ASN A 587 8.13 -2.57 -42.16
CA ASN A 587 8.74 -1.80 -41.09
C ASN A 587 7.70 -0.91 -40.42
N ARG A 588 7.63 -0.99 -39.09
CA ARG A 588 6.66 -0.24 -38.28
C ARG A 588 7.37 0.87 -37.51
N ASP A 589 6.87 2.10 -37.60
CA ASP A 589 7.39 3.24 -36.84
C ASP A 589 7.23 3.03 -35.33
N ILE A 590 8.34 3.13 -34.58
CA ILE A 590 8.40 3.01 -33.11
C ILE A 590 8.86 4.30 -32.45
N SER A 591 8.81 5.44 -33.13
CA SER A 591 9.25 6.75 -32.63
C SER A 591 8.55 7.13 -31.32
N GLU A 592 7.22 6.97 -31.25
CA GLU A 592 6.44 7.27 -30.05
C GLU A 592 6.79 6.33 -28.88
N ARG A 593 7.05 5.05 -29.19
CA ARG A 593 7.46 4.05 -28.19
C ARG A 593 8.82 4.41 -27.59
N LYS A 594 9.82 4.72 -28.43
CA LYS A 594 11.17 5.09 -27.95
C LYS A 594 11.18 6.40 -27.16
N ALA A 595 10.42 7.40 -27.59
CA ALA A 595 10.32 8.67 -26.85
C ALA A 595 9.72 8.45 -25.44
N ALA A 596 8.68 7.62 -25.32
CA ALA A 596 8.07 7.28 -24.04
C ALA A 596 8.97 6.41 -23.14
N GLU A 597 9.82 5.57 -23.73
CA GLU A 597 10.81 4.78 -22.99
C GLU A 597 11.93 5.67 -22.42
N GLU A 598 12.44 6.62 -23.19
CA GLU A 598 13.46 7.57 -22.75
C GLU A 598 12.97 8.46 -21.59
N GLU A 599 11.77 9.05 -21.72
CA GLU A 599 11.18 9.90 -20.66
C GLU A 599 11.02 9.12 -19.33
N ARG A 600 10.63 7.84 -19.42
CA ARG A 600 10.51 6.96 -18.25
C ARG A 600 11.88 6.65 -17.65
N ALA A 601 12.89 6.39 -18.49
CA ALA A 601 14.25 6.11 -18.04
C ALA A 601 14.87 7.32 -17.33
N GLU A 602 14.72 8.53 -17.88
CA GLU A 602 15.19 9.78 -17.27
C GLU A 602 14.50 10.04 -15.92
N THR A 603 13.18 9.88 -15.85
CA THR A 603 12.41 10.05 -14.61
C THR A 603 12.81 9.03 -13.54
N ALA A 604 13.02 7.77 -13.93
CA ALA A 604 13.49 6.72 -13.02
C ALA A 604 14.92 7.01 -12.52
N ALA A 605 15.83 7.41 -13.40
CA ALA A 605 17.20 7.77 -13.03
C ALA A 605 17.26 8.95 -12.06
N ARG A 606 16.42 9.98 -12.27
CA ARG A 606 16.29 11.13 -11.36
C ARG A 606 15.77 10.70 -9.99
N THR A 607 14.67 9.96 -9.95
CA THR A 607 14.07 9.47 -8.70
C THR A 607 15.05 8.59 -7.91
N GLN A 608 15.81 7.74 -8.61
CA GLN A 608 16.81 6.88 -7.98
C GLN A 608 17.95 7.70 -7.34
N ARG A 609 18.46 8.74 -8.02
CA ARG A 609 19.48 9.65 -7.44
C ARG A 609 18.98 10.33 -6.16
N GLN A 610 17.73 10.78 -6.16
CA GLN A 610 17.09 11.42 -5.00
C GLN A 610 16.97 10.45 -3.82
N ILE A 611 16.44 9.23 -4.03
CA ILE A 611 16.30 8.21 -2.97
C ILE A 611 17.66 7.85 -2.38
N GLN A 612 18.68 7.62 -3.22
CA GLN A 612 20.03 7.29 -2.76
C GLN A 612 20.64 8.42 -1.91
N CYS A 613 20.38 9.69 -2.26
CA CYS A 613 20.81 10.82 -1.45
C CYS A 613 20.18 10.80 -0.05
N VAL A 614 18.85 10.65 0.06
CA VAL A 614 18.17 10.62 1.37
C VAL A 614 18.66 9.45 2.24
N ILE A 615 18.84 8.26 1.67
CA ILE A 615 19.37 7.09 2.40
C ILE A 615 20.80 7.36 2.91
N ARG A 616 21.66 7.96 2.07
CA ARG A 616 23.03 8.30 2.45
C ARG A 616 23.06 9.31 3.59
N LEU A 617 22.18 10.31 3.59
CA LEU A 617 22.07 11.29 4.67
C LEU A 617 21.58 10.67 5.97
N ALA A 618 20.56 9.81 5.91
CA ALA A 618 20.02 9.10 7.07
C ALA A 618 21.05 8.15 7.72
N THR A 619 22.00 7.65 6.92
CA THR A 619 23.06 6.72 7.38
C THR A 619 24.43 7.38 7.54
N SER A 620 24.51 8.71 7.43
CA SER A 620 25.77 9.45 7.44
C SER A 620 26.62 9.16 8.69
N PRO A 621 27.90 8.77 8.53
CA PRO A 621 28.83 8.63 9.65
C PRO A 621 29.02 9.95 10.41
N ALA A 622 29.04 11.09 9.71
CA ALA A 622 29.16 12.41 10.33
C ALA A 622 28.02 12.67 11.32
N LEU A 623 26.81 12.21 11.02
CA LEU A 623 25.67 12.26 11.93
C LEU A 623 25.87 11.37 13.17
N ARG A 624 26.36 10.13 12.97
CA ARG A 624 26.66 9.20 14.08
C ARG A 624 27.76 9.72 14.99
N GLU A 625 28.76 10.39 14.45
CA GLU A 625 29.91 10.95 15.17
C GLU A 625 29.61 12.33 15.78
N GLY A 626 28.48 12.95 15.42
CA GLY A 626 28.06 14.26 15.95
C GLY A 626 28.77 15.44 15.29
N ASN A 627 29.38 15.22 14.13
CA ASN A 627 29.99 16.26 13.31
C ASN A 627 28.91 16.97 12.48
N LEU A 628 28.22 17.95 13.08
CA LEU A 628 27.12 18.68 12.45
C LEU A 628 27.57 19.42 11.17
N ARG A 629 28.77 19.99 11.15
CA ARG A 629 29.33 20.65 9.96
C ARG A 629 29.54 19.66 8.81
N GLY A 630 30.10 18.49 9.10
CA GLY A 630 30.28 17.43 8.11
C GLY A 630 28.94 16.94 7.54
N ALA A 631 27.94 16.75 8.41
CA ALA A 631 26.61 16.31 8.00
C ALA A 631 25.90 17.36 7.12
N PHE A 632 26.02 18.65 7.43
CA PHE A 632 25.48 19.72 6.58
C PHE A 632 26.13 19.75 5.20
N ARG A 633 27.46 19.59 5.13
CA ARG A 633 28.18 19.54 3.87
C ARG A 633 27.73 18.36 3.00
N GLU A 634 27.54 17.18 3.59
CA GLU A 634 27.01 16.02 2.87
C GLU A 634 25.59 16.28 2.35
N ALA A 635 24.75 16.98 3.13
CA ALA A 635 23.39 17.35 2.75
C ALA A 635 23.35 18.35 1.59
N THR A 636 24.12 19.44 1.67
CA THR A 636 24.16 20.47 0.61
C THR A 636 24.74 19.91 -0.68
N GLU A 637 25.86 19.19 -0.62
CA GLU A 637 26.45 18.56 -1.80
C GLU A 637 25.58 17.44 -2.41
N GLY A 638 24.96 16.62 -1.55
CA GLY A 638 24.09 15.54 -1.96
C GLY A 638 22.85 16.06 -2.68
N ALA A 639 22.18 17.05 -2.09
CA ALA A 639 21.04 17.70 -2.68
C ALA A 639 21.38 18.41 -3.99
N ALA A 640 22.53 19.07 -4.08
CA ALA A 640 22.97 19.75 -5.30
C ALA A 640 23.12 18.77 -6.48
N ARG A 641 23.76 17.62 -6.24
CA ARG A 641 23.93 16.56 -7.24
C ARG A 641 22.62 15.84 -7.60
N ALA A 642 21.73 15.67 -6.63
CA ALA A 642 20.45 15.00 -6.85
C ALA A 642 19.45 15.86 -7.64
N LEU A 643 19.44 17.17 -7.40
CA LEU A 643 18.59 18.14 -8.10
C LEU A 643 19.23 18.72 -9.37
N ASP A 644 20.51 18.45 -9.59
CA ASP A 644 21.30 19.06 -10.67
C ASP A 644 21.21 20.59 -10.64
N VAL A 645 21.60 21.15 -9.50
CA VAL A 645 21.60 22.60 -9.23
C VAL A 645 22.99 23.05 -8.85
N ALA A 646 23.31 24.29 -9.20
CA ALA A 646 24.64 24.84 -8.95
C ALA A 646 24.89 25.09 -7.46
N ARG A 647 23.82 25.42 -6.71
CA ARG A 647 23.93 25.93 -5.35
C ARG A 647 22.91 25.31 -4.42
N VAL A 648 23.36 24.87 -3.25
CA VAL A 648 22.48 24.46 -2.15
C VAL A 648 23.05 24.98 -0.84
N SER A 649 22.19 25.57 -0.01
CA SER A 649 22.59 26.13 1.28
C SER A 649 21.62 25.76 2.39
N ILE A 650 22.14 25.69 3.62
CA ILE A 650 21.37 25.53 4.85
C ILE A 650 21.46 26.83 5.64
N TRP A 651 20.32 27.37 6.03
CA TRP A 651 20.19 28.58 6.83
C TRP A 651 19.45 28.24 8.13
N LEU A 652 19.99 28.67 9.28
CA LEU A 652 19.40 28.41 10.58
C LEU A 652 18.77 29.68 11.16
N GLY A 653 17.59 29.52 11.74
CA GLY A 653 16.83 30.61 12.35
C GLY A 653 17.27 30.93 13.77
N SER A 654 17.13 32.19 14.15
CA SER A 654 17.07 32.60 15.58
C SER A 654 15.86 31.97 16.28
N PRO A 655 15.81 31.87 17.63
CA PRO A 655 14.71 31.24 18.37
C PRO A 655 13.29 31.72 18.02
N GLU A 656 13.13 32.97 17.59
CA GLU A 656 11.83 33.57 17.18
C GLU A 656 11.69 33.69 15.65
N MET A 657 12.59 33.09 14.87
CA MET A 657 12.66 33.25 13.41
C MET A 657 12.72 34.72 12.93
N ALA A 658 13.28 35.63 13.74
CA ALA A 658 13.51 37.03 13.36
C ALA A 658 14.63 37.19 12.30
N THR A 659 15.60 36.28 12.32
CA THR A 659 16.68 36.22 11.33
C THR A 659 17.02 34.79 10.95
N ILE A 660 17.48 34.57 9.71
CA ILE A 660 18.13 33.33 9.27
C ILE A 660 19.59 33.61 8.93
N THR A 661 20.50 32.74 9.37
CA THR A 661 21.95 32.89 9.14
C THR A 661 22.49 31.68 8.40
N LEU A 662 23.37 31.91 7.43
CA LEU A 662 23.99 30.87 6.64
C LEU A 662 24.82 29.93 7.53
N ALA A 663 24.47 28.64 7.52
CA ALA A 663 25.17 27.59 8.26
C ALA A 663 26.11 26.76 7.37
N ASP A 664 25.70 26.48 6.13
CA ASP A 664 26.52 25.81 5.12
C ASP A 664 26.09 26.20 3.70
N LEU A 665 27.04 26.24 2.76
CA LEU A 665 26.79 26.49 1.33
C LEU A 665 27.69 25.57 0.50
N TYR A 666 27.05 24.81 -0.39
CA TYR A 666 27.70 24.23 -1.55
C TYR A 666 27.42 25.09 -2.79
N ASP A 667 28.48 25.49 -3.51
CA ASP A 667 28.40 26.16 -4.81
C ASP A 667 29.36 25.47 -5.78
N SER A 668 28.86 25.02 -6.93
CA SER A 668 29.67 24.38 -7.98
C SER A 668 30.56 25.36 -8.75
N ARG A 669 30.38 26.68 -8.54
CA ARG A 669 31.18 27.77 -9.13
C ARG A 669 31.88 28.56 -8.02
N PRO A 670 32.99 28.05 -7.45
CA PRO A 670 33.61 28.61 -6.25
C PRO A 670 34.48 29.85 -6.59
N ASP A 671 33.89 30.90 -7.16
CA ASP A 671 34.66 32.10 -7.52
C ASP A 671 34.95 33.00 -6.30
N ARG A 672 34.23 32.81 -5.18
CA ARG A 672 34.48 33.49 -3.90
C ARG A 672 34.09 32.61 -2.70
N PRO A 673 34.86 32.61 -1.59
CA PRO A 673 34.43 31.95 -0.36
C PRO A 673 33.15 32.63 0.18
N PRO A 674 32.20 31.85 0.74
CA PRO A 674 30.98 32.41 1.30
C PRO A 674 31.32 33.33 2.48
N SER A 675 30.93 34.61 2.38
CA SER A 675 30.87 35.49 3.54
C SER A 675 29.73 35.01 4.45
N PRO A 676 29.85 35.11 5.79
CA PRO A 676 28.70 35.00 6.67
C PRO A 676 27.60 35.96 6.17
N GLN A 677 26.40 35.44 5.96
CA GLN A 677 25.24 36.19 5.51
C GLN A 677 24.08 35.94 6.48
N THR A 678 23.33 36.99 6.78
CA THR A 678 22.14 36.94 7.64
C THR A 678 21.03 37.73 6.97
N PHE A 679 19.85 37.15 6.90
CA PHE A 679 18.64 37.81 6.42
C PHE A 679 17.67 38.04 7.58
N SER A 680 16.98 39.17 7.57
CA SER A 680 16.04 39.55 8.63
C SER A 680 14.61 39.58 8.12
N ALA A 681 13.67 39.15 8.97
CA ALA A 681 12.23 39.24 8.73
C ALA A 681 11.76 40.70 8.54
N THR A 682 12.47 41.68 9.10
CA THR A 682 12.15 43.11 8.90
C THR A 682 12.47 43.58 7.50
N SER A 683 13.54 43.06 6.88
CA SER A 683 13.93 43.40 5.50
C SER A 683 13.20 42.57 4.44
N MET A 684 12.71 41.38 4.81
CA MET A 684 12.12 40.40 3.88
C MET A 684 10.83 39.79 4.47
N PRO A 685 9.80 40.62 4.73
CA PRO A 685 8.58 40.17 5.41
C PRO A 685 7.78 39.13 4.61
N LEU A 686 7.69 39.26 3.27
CA LEU A 686 6.90 38.34 2.45
C LEU A 686 7.54 36.95 2.42
N TYR A 687 8.87 36.90 2.31
CA TYR A 687 9.58 35.62 2.34
C TYR A 687 9.41 34.89 3.67
N PHE A 688 9.59 35.58 4.80
CA PHE A 688 9.45 34.94 6.11
C PHE A 688 8.01 34.48 6.39
N LEU A 689 7.00 35.20 5.89
CA LEU A 689 5.61 34.77 5.93
C LEU A 689 5.38 33.49 5.10
N ALA A 690 5.86 33.46 3.86
CA ALA A 690 5.78 32.29 2.99
C ALA A 690 6.51 31.08 3.60
N LEU A 691 7.68 31.30 4.20
CA LEU A 691 8.47 30.26 4.85
C LEU A 691 7.72 29.59 6.02
N GLN A 692 6.92 30.37 6.77
CA GLN A 692 6.10 29.84 7.86
C GLN A 692 4.83 29.14 7.35
N ALA A 693 4.20 29.66 6.29
CA ALA A 693 2.92 29.18 5.79
C ALA A 693 3.03 27.95 4.87
N GLU A 694 4.07 27.90 4.04
CA GLU A 694 4.18 26.92 2.96
C GLU A 694 5.06 25.72 3.35
N ARG A 695 4.87 24.58 2.65
CA ARG A 695 5.70 23.39 2.85
C ARG A 695 6.99 23.42 2.02
N ALA A 696 6.99 24.17 0.92
CA ALA A 696 8.13 24.50 0.09
C ALA A 696 7.80 25.75 -0.73
N ILE A 697 8.80 26.57 -1.04
CA ILE A 697 8.69 27.74 -1.92
C ILE A 697 9.43 27.37 -3.21
N ASP A 698 8.67 27.06 -4.26
CA ASP A 698 9.12 26.51 -5.54
C ASP A 698 9.14 27.57 -6.66
N ALA A 699 9.82 28.68 -6.43
CA ALA A 699 9.91 29.79 -7.38
C ALA A 699 10.64 29.37 -8.67
N HIS A 700 9.87 29.17 -9.76
CA HIS A 700 10.41 28.83 -11.09
C HIS A 700 11.14 30.00 -11.75
N ASP A 701 10.73 31.22 -11.41
CA ASP A 701 11.45 32.47 -11.70
C ASP A 701 11.55 33.24 -10.38
N ALA A 702 12.74 33.25 -9.79
CA ALA A 702 12.96 33.79 -8.45
C ALA A 702 12.84 35.32 -8.39
N LEU A 703 13.03 36.03 -9.51
CA LEU A 703 12.92 37.48 -9.55
C LEU A 703 11.47 37.94 -9.64
N LEU A 704 10.63 37.16 -10.35
CA LEU A 704 9.22 37.48 -10.54
C LEU A 704 8.29 36.85 -9.49
N ASP A 705 8.73 35.82 -8.77
CA ASP A 705 7.91 35.18 -7.74
C ASP A 705 7.77 36.09 -6.50
N PRO A 706 6.55 36.45 -6.08
CA PRO A 706 6.30 37.41 -5.00
C PRO A 706 6.82 36.94 -3.64
N ARG A 707 7.07 35.62 -3.46
CA ARG A 707 7.62 35.06 -2.23
C ARG A 707 9.12 35.27 -2.13
N THR A 708 9.82 35.49 -3.25
CA THR A 708 11.29 35.51 -3.32
C THR A 708 11.87 36.78 -3.95
N SER A 709 11.05 37.62 -4.57
CA SER A 709 11.47 38.86 -5.24
C SER A 709 12.18 39.86 -4.32
N GLU A 710 11.93 39.82 -3.00
CA GLU A 710 12.63 40.62 -1.98
C GLU A 710 14.15 40.37 -1.94
N PHE A 711 14.64 39.23 -2.47
CA PHE A 711 16.07 38.93 -2.61
C PHE A 711 16.71 39.49 -3.89
N GLY A 712 15.95 40.10 -4.79
CA GLY A 712 16.35 40.41 -6.17
C GLY A 712 17.71 41.06 -6.33
N GLU A 713 17.84 42.33 -5.91
CA GLU A 713 19.06 43.12 -6.13
C GLU A 713 20.21 42.72 -5.21
N THR A 714 19.91 42.25 -4.00
CA THR A 714 20.91 42.04 -2.94
C THR A 714 21.50 40.63 -2.94
N TYR A 715 20.78 39.63 -3.47
CA TYR A 715 21.19 38.24 -3.41
C TYR A 715 20.98 37.45 -4.71
N LEU A 716 19.82 37.54 -5.37
CA LEU A 716 19.54 36.73 -6.57
C LEU A 716 20.39 37.16 -7.77
N LEU A 717 20.33 38.45 -8.14
CA LEU A 717 21.06 39.00 -9.29
C LEU A 717 22.58 38.85 -9.17
N PRO A 718 23.24 39.20 -8.04
CA PRO A 718 24.69 39.04 -7.91
C PRO A 718 25.18 37.60 -8.02
N ASN A 719 24.34 36.62 -7.66
CA ASN A 719 24.68 35.20 -7.71
C ASN A 719 24.20 34.51 -9.00
N GLY A 720 23.48 35.22 -9.87
CA GLY A 720 22.91 34.69 -11.11
C GLY A 720 21.82 33.64 -10.89
N ILE A 721 21.11 33.71 -9.77
CA ILE A 721 20.08 32.75 -9.39
C ILE A 721 18.79 33.09 -10.13
N ALA A 722 18.30 32.16 -10.94
CA ALA A 722 17.11 32.34 -11.77
C ALA A 722 15.87 31.62 -11.22
N ALA A 723 16.06 30.53 -10.48
CA ALA A 723 14.98 29.79 -9.83
C ALA A 723 15.43 29.27 -8.45
N THR A 724 14.52 29.24 -7.49
CA THR A 724 14.81 28.78 -6.12
C THR A 724 13.77 27.78 -5.66
N LEU A 725 14.23 26.73 -4.98
CA LEU A 725 13.40 25.78 -4.25
C LEU A 725 13.83 25.79 -2.79
N ASP A 726 13.04 26.47 -1.96
CA ASP A 726 13.33 26.65 -0.54
C ASP A 726 12.41 25.75 0.30
N ALA A 727 13.01 24.78 1.00
CA ALA A 727 12.32 23.83 1.86
C ALA A 727 12.52 24.20 3.34
N PRO A 728 11.47 24.62 4.07
CA PRO A 728 11.56 24.90 5.50
C PRO A 728 11.99 23.67 6.30
N ILE A 729 13.01 23.84 7.13
CA ILE A 729 13.47 22.86 8.11
C ILE A 729 12.56 23.00 9.32
N ARG A 730 11.72 21.99 9.58
CA ARG A 730 10.72 22.03 10.66
C ARG A 730 11.06 21.07 11.79
N ARG A 731 10.89 21.53 13.02
CA ARG A 731 11.02 20.72 14.25
C ARG A 731 9.79 20.92 15.12
N SER A 732 9.10 19.82 15.44
CA SER A 732 7.86 19.84 16.23
C SER A 732 6.82 20.83 15.70
N GLY A 733 6.70 20.95 14.37
CA GLY A 733 5.77 21.86 13.68
C GLY A 733 6.32 23.26 13.39
N ASN A 734 7.33 23.73 14.15
CA ASN A 734 7.90 25.06 14.00
C ASN A 734 9.05 25.09 12.98
N VAL A 735 9.14 26.15 12.17
CA VAL A 735 10.28 26.38 11.28
C VAL A 735 11.48 26.82 12.11
N VAL A 736 12.60 26.11 11.95
CA VAL A 736 13.88 26.39 12.65
C VAL A 736 15.01 26.76 11.68
N GLY A 737 14.74 26.70 10.38
CA GLY A 737 15.69 27.01 9.32
C GLY A 737 15.10 26.75 7.94
N VAL A 738 15.93 26.85 6.91
CA VAL A 738 15.55 26.58 5.52
C VAL A 738 16.71 25.96 4.75
N LEU A 739 16.41 24.93 3.95
CA LEU A 739 17.28 24.40 2.92
C LEU A 739 16.93 25.11 1.60
N ARG A 740 17.88 25.81 0.99
CA ARG A 740 17.67 26.56 -0.25
C ARG A 740 18.41 25.89 -1.39
N CYS A 741 17.69 25.51 -2.43
CA CYS A 741 18.23 24.90 -3.65
C CYS A 741 18.09 25.90 -4.81
N GLU A 742 19.21 26.31 -5.39
CA GLU A 742 19.27 27.49 -6.26
C GLU A 742 19.80 27.10 -7.65
N HIS A 743 18.97 27.30 -8.67
CA HIS A 743 19.35 27.12 -10.06
C HIS A 743 19.88 28.43 -10.63
N VAL A 744 20.95 28.33 -11.41
CA VAL A 744 21.67 29.45 -11.99
C VAL A 744 21.56 29.39 -13.50
N GLY A 745 21.23 30.52 -14.13
CA GLY A 745 21.15 30.64 -15.58
C GLY A 745 19.80 31.17 -16.02
N LEU A 746 19.08 30.39 -16.82
CA LEU A 746 17.70 30.71 -17.22
C LEU A 746 16.70 30.18 -16.20
N PRO A 747 15.50 30.77 -16.09
CA PRO A 747 14.44 30.24 -15.24
C PRO A 747 14.19 28.75 -15.50
N ARG A 748 13.98 27.99 -14.42
CA ARG A 748 13.77 26.55 -14.44
C ARG A 748 12.45 26.22 -13.78
N ARG A 749 11.70 25.29 -14.38
CA ARG A 749 10.52 24.72 -13.74
C ARG A 749 10.93 23.62 -12.76
N TRP A 750 10.44 23.71 -11.52
CA TRP A 750 10.58 22.66 -10.50
C TRP A 750 9.50 21.61 -10.67
N LEU A 751 9.90 20.34 -10.59
CA LEU A 751 8.98 19.21 -10.73
C LEU A 751 8.45 18.74 -9.36
N PRO A 752 7.26 18.11 -9.29
CA PRO A 752 6.68 17.68 -8.03
C PRO A 752 7.55 16.71 -7.22
N ASP A 753 8.33 15.85 -7.88
CA ASP A 753 9.28 14.95 -7.22
C ASP A 753 10.48 15.69 -6.62
N GLU A 754 10.96 16.75 -7.28
CA GLU A 754 12.05 17.61 -6.79
C GLU A 754 11.63 18.41 -5.55
N ILE A 755 10.41 18.95 -5.55
CA ILE A 755 9.82 19.68 -4.41
C ILE A 755 9.73 18.75 -3.19
N ARG A 756 9.22 17.53 -3.40
CA ARG A 756 9.14 16.51 -2.33
C ARG A 756 10.53 16.15 -1.80
N PHE A 757 11.49 15.89 -2.69
CA PHE A 757 12.86 15.56 -2.33
C PHE A 757 13.53 16.66 -1.48
N ALA A 758 13.39 17.94 -1.85
CA ALA A 758 13.95 19.03 -1.06
C ALA A 758 13.36 19.07 0.36
N GLY A 759 12.06 18.78 0.51
CA GLY A 759 11.41 18.61 1.80
C GLY A 759 11.98 17.45 2.62
N GLU A 760 12.22 16.30 1.99
CA GLU A 760 12.84 15.14 2.65
C GLU A 760 14.26 15.45 3.15
N VAL A 761 15.08 16.17 2.36
CA VAL A 761 16.41 16.61 2.80
C VAL A 761 16.30 17.59 3.96
N ALA A 762 15.38 18.55 3.92
CA ALA A 762 15.14 19.48 5.03
C ALA A 762 14.73 18.75 6.32
N ASP A 763 13.91 17.70 6.21
CA ASP A 763 13.52 16.86 7.35
C ASP A 763 14.71 16.06 7.91
N GLN A 764 15.62 15.56 7.06
CA GLN A 764 16.87 14.94 7.52
C GLN A 764 17.75 15.95 8.26
N VAL A 765 17.89 17.18 7.75
CA VAL A 765 18.64 18.24 8.44
C VAL A 765 18.01 18.58 9.80
N ALA A 766 16.67 18.59 9.91
CA ALA A 766 15.98 18.78 11.18
C ALA A 766 16.32 17.68 12.21
N GLN A 767 16.40 16.42 11.77
CA GLN A 767 16.82 15.30 12.62
C GLN A 767 18.29 15.44 13.07
N MET A 768 19.18 15.90 12.18
CA MET A 768 20.58 16.15 12.50
C MET A 768 20.73 17.20 13.62
N LEU A 769 19.97 18.29 13.53
CA LEU A 769 19.91 19.33 14.57
C LEU A 769 19.43 18.78 15.92
N ALA A 770 18.35 18.00 15.92
CA ALA A 770 17.79 17.42 17.15
C ALA A 770 18.77 16.44 17.85
N LEU A 771 19.52 15.66 17.07
CA LEU A 771 20.54 14.75 17.59
C LEU A 771 21.74 15.49 18.19
N ALA A 772 22.17 16.59 17.57
CA ALA A 772 23.27 17.41 18.08
C ALA A 772 22.92 18.05 19.43
N GLU A 773 21.70 18.59 19.59
CA GLU A 773 21.25 19.18 20.86
C GLU A 773 21.16 18.16 22.00
N ARG A 774 20.68 16.93 21.72
CA ARG A 774 20.63 15.86 22.72
C ARG A 774 22.01 15.52 23.28
N ARG A 775 23.06 15.64 22.48
CA ARG A 775 24.45 15.39 22.90
C ARG A 775 25.07 16.56 23.66
N GLN A 776 24.60 17.79 23.41
CA GLN A 776 25.09 18.99 24.09
C GLN A 776 24.43 19.22 25.46
N ARG A 777 23.31 18.55 25.78
CA ARG A 777 22.77 18.55 27.15
C ARG A 777 23.71 17.75 28.07
N PRO A 778 24.32 18.36 29.10
CA PRO A 778 25.11 17.61 30.07
C PRO A 778 24.22 16.59 30.77
N ALA A 779 24.73 15.38 30.99
CA ALA A 779 24.09 14.41 31.88
C ALA A 779 23.91 15.06 33.26
N SER A 780 22.69 15.03 33.79
CA SER A 780 22.41 15.46 35.16
C SER A 780 23.38 14.74 36.12
N PRO A 781 24.00 15.45 37.08
CA PRO A 781 24.99 14.83 37.97
C PRO A 781 24.35 13.71 38.78
N SER A 782 24.98 12.52 38.77
CA SER A 782 24.61 11.42 39.65
C SER A 782 24.64 11.88 41.12
N PRO A 783 23.67 11.44 41.94
CA PRO A 783 23.68 11.76 43.36
C PRO A 783 24.92 11.15 44.03
N ILE A 784 25.60 11.99 44.80
CA ILE A 784 26.81 11.66 45.58
C ILE A 784 26.49 10.51 46.56
N PRO A 785 27.29 9.44 46.63
CA PRO A 785 27.11 8.42 47.65
C PRO A 785 27.48 8.98 49.03
N PRO A 786 26.72 8.66 50.10
CA PRO A 786 27.02 9.15 51.44
C PRO A 786 28.34 8.57 51.94
N ALA A 787 29.18 9.45 52.51
CA ALA A 787 30.46 9.09 53.11
C ALA A 787 30.27 8.17 54.32
N ALA A 788 31.20 7.23 54.46
CA ALA A 788 31.26 6.19 55.50
C ALA A 788 31.58 6.73 56.90
#